data_AF-A0A8C0IMF0-F1
#
_entry.id   AF-A0A8C0IMF0-F1
#
_cell.length_a   1.000
_cell.length_b   1.000
_cell.length_c   1.000
_cell.angle_alpha   90.00
_cell.angle_beta   90.00
_cell.angle_gamma   90.00
#
_symmetry.space_group_name_H-M   'P 1'
#
loop_
_entity.id
_entity.type
_entity.pdbx_description
1 polymer ?
#
loop_
_entity_poly.entity_id
_entity_poly.type
_entity_poly.pdbx_seq_one_letter_code
_entity_poly.pdbx_strand_id
1 'polypeptide(L)'
;CEDPQQRSHGERELGYELPSHSRIFGLCLAVLPSLCSPLESEIVTPPQGVIFQITAFQEDFYLNLTPDAQFIAPAFAIHYLGASPSAARERPDLRHCFYSGDVNSDRESFAALSLCGGLRGAFGYRGAEYLISPLRNDTGNGALRNSQGEHLLQRRSAPIQAGDPTSRCGVGSSLNPAILQALEKYKGSHQQRKKQLNETRLPRKSGRSKRFVSIPRYVETLVVADESMVKFHGDDLKHYLLTLMATAARLYKHPSILNPINIAVVKFLVIGQDDKGPKVTGNAALTLRNFCAWQKKWNKVSDKHPEYWDTAILFTKQDLCGATTCDTLGMADVGTMCDPKRSCSVIEDDGLPSAFTTAHELGHVFNMPHDNVKVCEEVFGRLKTNHMMSPTLIQIDRANPWSACSAAIITDFLDSGHGDCLLDQPIKPISLPEDLPGASYNLNQQCELAFGLGSKPCPYMQYCTKLWCTGKARGQIVCQTRHFPWADGTSCGDGRFCMKGTCVERHNISKYRVDGSWGKWTPYGQCSRTCGGGVQLAKRECNSPAPANGGKYCEGVRVKYRSCNLDLCSESGKSFREEQCEAFNGYNHSTNRLTATVSWVPKYSGVSPRDKCKLICRANGTGYFYVLAPKVVDGTPCAPDSTSVCVQGKCIKAGCDGKLGSKKKFDKCSVCGGDNKSCKKVSGLFTKPMHGYNFVVIIPAGASSIDIRQRGYKGLVSDDNYLALKNGQGKYLLNGHFIVSAVERDLMVKGSVLRYSGTGTAVESLQAFKPIQEPLTVEVLSVGKMTPPRVRYSFYLPNYKRVSYKWAASGWEACSVSCGNGLQKRSVHCRDSYGQLASVCDAAQRPVDVRICGDPCPMWEVSPWSPCSKTCGRGFKRRMLKCTARAGRLLPRDRCNLRKKPQELDFCTLRPC
;
A
#
# COMPACT_ATOMS: atom_id res chain seq x y z
N CYS A 1 -3.48 16.82 62.53
CA CYS A 1 -4.80 16.52 63.12
C CYS A 1 -5.85 16.67 62.03
N GLU A 2 -6.75 15.71 61.79
CA GLU A 2 -6.77 14.32 62.26
C GLU A 2 -7.75 13.51 61.38
N ASP A 3 -7.39 12.27 61.09
CA ASP A 3 -8.33 11.16 60.86
C ASP A 3 -8.84 10.74 62.28
N PRO A 4 -9.99 10.06 62.52
CA PRO A 4 -10.58 9.11 61.57
C PRO A 4 -12.11 8.81 61.62
N GLN A 5 -12.51 7.93 60.69
CA GLN A 5 -13.39 6.74 60.89
C GLN A 5 -14.92 6.80 61.12
N GLN A 6 -15.53 5.75 60.51
CA GLN A 6 -16.69 4.95 60.95
C GLN A 6 -18.11 5.54 61.00
N ARG A 7 -19.04 4.83 60.35
CA ARG A 7 -20.09 4.10 61.09
C ARG A 7 -20.56 2.83 60.38
N SER A 8 -21.12 1.93 61.19
CA SER A 8 -21.63 0.60 60.84
C SER A 8 -23.16 0.59 60.61
N HIS A 9 -23.73 -0.59 60.44
CA HIS A 9 -25.13 -0.84 60.05
C HIS A 9 -26.19 -0.09 60.88
N GLY A 10 -27.18 0.43 60.15
CA GLY A 10 -28.37 1.15 60.63
C GLY A 10 -29.42 0.36 61.43
N GLU A 11 -30.39 1.11 61.94
CA GLU A 11 -31.83 0.84 61.84
C GLU A 11 -32.66 2.09 62.26
N ARG A 12 -33.81 2.34 61.58
CA ARG A 12 -34.96 3.21 62.01
C ARG A 12 -34.68 4.73 62.21
N GLU A 13 -35.66 5.66 62.20
CA GLU A 13 -37.04 5.73 61.67
C GLU A 13 -37.45 7.20 61.39
N LEU A 14 -38.46 7.40 60.52
CA LEU A 14 -39.45 8.51 60.44
C LEU A 14 -39.07 10.01 60.73
N GLY A 15 -39.19 10.86 59.69
CA GLY A 15 -40.20 11.95 59.66
C GLY A 15 -39.81 13.45 59.77
N TYR A 16 -40.17 14.24 58.74
CA TYR A 16 -40.53 15.70 58.72
C TYR A 16 -39.45 16.73 59.20
N GLU A 17 -39.40 18.04 58.86
CA GLU A 17 -40.11 18.90 57.89
C GLU A 17 -39.23 20.12 57.42
N LEU A 18 -39.77 21.05 56.60
CA LEU A 18 -39.21 22.37 56.19
C LEU A 18 -39.94 23.51 56.99
N PRO A 19 -39.85 24.87 56.74
CA PRO A 19 -39.13 25.68 55.72
C PRO A 19 -38.54 27.07 56.20
N SER A 20 -38.09 27.92 55.24
CA SER A 20 -38.21 29.43 55.23
C SER A 20 -37.19 30.31 56.00
N HIS A 21 -36.95 31.64 55.76
CA HIS A 21 -37.14 32.57 54.60
C HIS A 21 -36.41 33.96 54.82
N SER A 22 -35.86 34.61 53.75
CA SER A 22 -35.78 36.11 53.55
C SER A 22 -34.89 37.01 54.49
N ARG A 23 -34.48 38.29 54.23
CA ARG A 23 -34.53 39.29 53.10
C ARG A 23 -33.61 40.55 53.36
N ILE A 24 -33.29 41.37 52.31
CA ILE A 24 -32.94 42.85 52.32
C ILE A 24 -31.55 43.25 52.91
N PHE A 25 -30.75 44.32 52.60
CA PHE A 25 -30.50 45.41 51.56
C PHE A 25 -29.05 45.98 51.80
N GLY A 26 -28.42 46.97 51.12
CA GLY A 26 -28.69 47.79 49.91
C GLY A 26 -27.93 49.17 49.84
N LEU A 27 -27.58 49.66 48.62
CA LEU A 27 -27.11 51.04 48.22
C LEU A 27 -25.65 51.53 48.51
N CYS A 28 -25.24 52.67 47.90
CA CYS A 28 -23.85 53.00 47.47
C CYS A 28 -23.33 54.43 47.81
N LEU A 29 -21.99 54.63 47.93
CA LEU A 29 -21.18 55.59 47.10
C LEU A 29 -19.68 55.76 47.50
N ALA A 30 -18.82 55.85 46.45
CA ALA A 30 -17.44 56.38 46.29
C ALA A 30 -16.47 56.73 47.45
N VAL A 31 -15.20 56.28 47.34
CA VAL A 31 -13.92 57.05 47.28
C VAL A 31 -12.69 56.10 47.37
N LEU A 32 -11.53 56.47 46.78
CA LEU A 32 -10.24 55.73 46.73
C LEU A 32 -9.18 56.40 47.65
N PRO A 33 -7.96 55.83 47.90
CA PRO A 33 -7.38 54.55 47.44
C PRO A 33 -6.74 53.66 48.55
N SER A 34 -6.41 52.38 48.25
CA SER A 34 -5.04 51.78 48.36
C SER A 34 -5.02 50.22 48.50
N LEU A 35 -3.96 49.63 47.91
CA LEU A 35 -3.26 48.39 48.32
C LEU A 35 -4.08 47.15 48.81
N CYS A 36 -4.44 46.24 47.88
CA CYS A 36 -3.80 44.90 47.77
C CYS A 36 -4.32 44.08 46.57
N SER A 37 -3.62 42.99 46.23
CA SER A 37 -3.76 42.23 44.97
C SER A 37 -4.97 41.26 44.91
N PRO A 38 -5.47 40.91 43.72
CA PRO A 38 -6.74 40.20 43.55
C PRO A 38 -6.64 38.65 43.56
N LEU A 39 -7.80 38.01 43.79
CA LEU A 39 -8.05 36.61 43.43
C LEU A 39 -8.40 36.45 41.94
N GLU A 40 -8.16 35.27 41.40
CA GLU A 40 -8.42 34.92 40.00
C GLU A 40 -9.93 34.72 39.72
N SER A 41 -10.44 35.22 38.58
CA SER A 41 -11.22 34.42 37.60
C SER A 41 -11.91 35.26 36.52
N GLU A 42 -11.23 35.52 35.40
CA GLU A 42 -11.91 35.76 34.12
C GLU A 42 -11.25 34.95 32.99
N ILE A 43 -12.08 34.38 32.11
CA ILE A 43 -11.65 33.50 31.02
C ILE A 43 -11.30 34.36 29.80
N VAL A 44 -10.02 34.72 29.67
CA VAL A 44 -9.52 35.50 28.54
C VAL A 44 -9.53 34.65 27.27
N THR A 45 -10.34 35.05 26.29
CA THR A 45 -10.32 34.49 24.93
C THR A 45 -8.99 34.79 24.24
N PRO A 46 -8.43 33.87 23.43
CA PRO A 46 -7.14 34.08 22.77
C PRO A 46 -7.16 35.29 21.81
N PRO A 47 -6.03 35.99 21.64
CA PRO A 47 -5.99 37.28 20.97
C PRO A 47 -6.29 37.19 19.46
N GLN A 48 -6.86 38.28 18.95
CA GLN A 48 -7.03 38.54 17.53
C GLN A 48 -5.66 38.70 16.84
N GLY A 49 -5.63 38.63 15.50
CA GLY A 49 -4.39 38.73 14.74
C GLY A 49 -3.66 40.07 14.91
N VAL A 50 -2.38 40.08 14.53
CA VAL A 50 -1.47 41.22 14.74
C VAL A 50 -0.82 41.57 13.40
N ILE A 51 -0.56 42.85 13.16
CA ILE A 51 0.03 43.33 11.90
C ILE A 51 1.22 44.22 12.19
N PHE A 52 2.32 44.01 11.46
CA PHE A 52 3.56 44.77 11.62
C PHE A 52 3.96 45.45 10.32
N GLN A 53 4.16 46.77 10.37
CA GLN A 53 4.82 47.53 9.31
C GLN A 53 6.34 47.50 9.56
N ILE A 54 7.09 47.04 8.56
CA ILE A 54 8.54 47.14 8.52
C ILE A 54 8.93 47.97 7.30
N THR A 55 9.57 49.12 7.52
CA THR A 55 10.06 50.02 6.46
C THR A 55 11.55 49.77 6.26
N ALA A 56 11.95 49.25 5.10
CA ALA A 56 13.35 48.92 4.82
C ALA A 56 13.62 48.74 3.31
N PHE A 57 14.86 48.94 2.88
CA PHE A 57 15.29 48.76 1.47
C PHE A 57 14.49 49.57 0.43
N GLN A 58 13.92 50.72 0.84
CA GLN A 58 13.01 51.58 0.08
C GLN A 58 11.62 50.96 -0.22
N GLU A 59 11.25 49.90 0.48
CA GLU A 59 9.92 49.28 0.45
C GLU A 59 9.32 49.21 1.88
N ASP A 60 8.00 49.03 1.97
CA ASP A 60 7.32 48.70 3.22
C ASP A 60 6.74 47.28 3.13
N PHE A 61 6.81 46.56 4.25
CA PHE A 61 6.31 45.19 4.40
C PHE A 61 5.29 45.16 5.55
N TYR A 62 4.03 44.90 5.22
CA TYR A 62 2.92 44.71 6.15
C TYR A 62 2.73 43.22 6.40
N LEU A 63 3.21 42.74 7.54
CA LEU A 63 3.11 41.33 7.94
C LEU A 63 1.74 41.07 8.55
N ASN A 64 0.84 40.40 7.82
CA ASN A 64 -0.51 40.09 8.26
C ASN A 64 -0.54 38.77 9.03
N LEU A 65 -0.44 38.79 10.36
CA LEU A 65 -0.15 37.61 11.18
C LEU A 65 -1.35 37.10 11.99
N THR A 66 -1.53 35.77 12.03
CA THR A 66 -2.56 35.08 12.82
C THR A 66 -1.96 33.99 13.71
N PRO A 67 -2.46 33.74 14.94
CA PRO A 67 -1.91 32.72 15.82
C PRO A 67 -1.90 31.32 15.17
N ASP A 68 -0.73 30.69 15.07
CA ASP A 68 -0.55 29.38 14.44
C ASP A 68 0.44 28.52 15.23
N ALA A 69 -0.10 27.82 16.23
CA ALA A 69 0.65 26.93 17.10
C ALA A 69 0.55 25.44 16.71
N GLN A 70 -0.06 25.11 15.57
CA GLN A 70 -0.52 23.75 15.28
C GLN A 70 0.59 22.75 15.01
N PHE A 71 1.76 23.26 14.65
CA PHE A 71 2.97 22.47 14.44
C PHE A 71 3.63 22.07 15.79
N ILE A 72 3.11 22.50 16.94
CA ILE A 72 3.59 22.13 18.28
C ILE A 72 2.66 21.05 18.86
N ALA A 73 3.22 19.90 19.23
CA ALA A 73 2.42 18.80 19.75
C ALA A 73 1.73 19.16 21.10
N PRO A 74 0.59 18.53 21.43
CA PRO A 74 -0.10 18.77 22.69
C PRO A 74 0.72 18.38 23.93
N ALA A 75 1.52 17.31 23.83
CA ALA A 75 2.43 16.81 24.87
C ALA A 75 3.88 17.28 24.67
N PHE A 76 4.09 18.42 24.01
CA PHE A 76 5.42 18.96 23.66
C PHE A 76 6.38 19.05 24.87
N ALA A 77 7.47 18.29 24.81
CA ALA A 77 8.49 18.22 25.86
C ALA A 77 9.78 18.97 25.46
N ILE A 78 10.43 19.59 26.44
CA ILE A 78 11.71 20.31 26.28
C ILE A 78 12.76 19.64 27.16
N HIS A 79 13.94 19.35 26.63
CA HIS A 79 15.07 18.89 27.44
C HIS A 79 16.37 19.63 27.09
N TYR A 80 17.14 19.95 28.13
CA TYR A 80 18.48 20.49 28.03
C TYR A 80 19.49 19.41 28.43
N LEU A 81 20.52 19.19 27.62
CA LEU A 81 21.64 18.29 27.90
C LEU A 81 22.92 19.11 28.05
N GLY A 82 23.31 19.40 29.29
CA GLY A 82 24.49 20.20 29.60
C GLY A 82 24.28 21.07 30.84
N ALA A 83 25.05 22.15 30.94
CA ALA A 83 24.78 23.22 31.91
C ALA A 83 23.49 23.98 31.51
N SER A 84 22.64 24.26 32.49
CA SER A 84 21.45 25.10 32.27
C SER A 84 21.86 26.59 32.25
N PRO A 85 21.30 27.42 31.35
CA PRO A 85 21.37 28.87 31.48
C PRO A 85 20.85 29.32 32.85
N SER A 86 21.50 30.31 33.45
CA SER A 86 21.29 30.74 34.83
C SER A 86 19.82 31.04 35.13
N ALA A 87 19.22 30.28 36.04
CA ALA A 87 17.84 30.45 36.51
C ALA A 87 16.78 30.53 35.40
N ALA A 88 16.75 29.54 34.51
CA ALA A 88 15.61 29.27 33.63
C ALA A 88 14.34 28.94 34.45
N ARG A 89 13.65 29.97 34.97
CA ARG A 89 12.24 29.89 35.38
C ARG A 89 11.45 29.22 34.25
N GLU A 90 10.51 28.35 34.59
CA GLU A 90 9.53 27.85 33.63
C GLU A 90 8.76 29.05 33.04
N ARG A 91 9.08 29.40 31.79
CA ARG A 91 8.42 30.47 31.05
C ARG A 91 7.20 29.90 30.30
N PRO A 92 6.11 30.69 30.15
CA PRO A 92 4.78 30.18 29.80
C PRO A 92 4.70 29.48 28.44
N ASP A 93 3.59 28.76 28.22
CA ASP A 93 3.29 28.02 27.00
C ASP A 93 3.51 28.88 25.74
N LEU A 94 4.61 28.63 25.01
CA LEU A 94 4.98 29.43 23.84
C LEU A 94 3.99 29.30 22.66
N ARG A 95 2.94 28.47 22.73
CA ARG A 95 1.92 28.42 21.69
C ARG A 95 1.30 29.80 21.38
N HIS A 96 1.22 30.71 22.35
CA HIS A 96 0.75 32.09 22.13
C HIS A 96 1.73 33.01 21.38
N CYS A 97 2.97 32.55 21.13
CA CYS A 97 4.05 33.35 20.55
C CYS A 97 4.18 33.23 19.03
N PHE A 98 3.64 32.17 18.42
CA PHE A 98 3.85 31.84 17.01
C PHE A 98 2.68 32.31 16.15
N TYR A 99 2.99 33.08 15.12
CA TYR A 99 1.99 33.57 14.19
C TYR A 99 2.44 33.29 12.75
N SER A 100 1.51 32.84 11.91
CA SER A 100 1.73 32.66 10.47
C SER A 100 0.72 33.49 9.65
N GLY A 101 1.11 33.83 8.42
CA GLY A 101 0.50 34.93 7.71
C GLY A 101 1.04 35.19 6.31
N ASP A 102 0.84 36.41 5.83
CA ASP A 102 1.27 36.93 4.53
C ASP A 102 1.92 38.33 4.65
N VAL A 103 2.40 38.87 3.53
CA VAL A 103 3.08 40.15 3.39
C VAL A 103 2.33 41.00 2.37
N ASN A 104 1.95 42.23 2.73
CA ASN A 104 1.28 43.17 1.83
C ASN A 104 -0.02 42.61 1.20
N SER A 105 -0.68 41.64 1.83
CA SER A 105 -1.84 40.89 1.30
C SER A 105 -1.57 40.11 0.01
N ASP A 106 -0.30 39.84 -0.32
CA ASP A 106 0.10 39.07 -1.50
C ASP A 106 -0.07 37.57 -1.24
N ARG A 107 -0.83 36.88 -2.10
CA ARG A 107 -1.07 35.43 -2.00
C ARG A 107 0.16 34.59 -2.38
N GLU A 108 1.15 35.19 -3.08
CA GLU A 108 2.48 34.62 -3.34
C GLU A 108 3.49 34.97 -2.23
N SER A 109 3.03 35.50 -1.10
CA SER A 109 3.87 35.81 0.05
C SER A 109 3.57 34.90 1.24
N PHE A 110 4.51 34.87 2.18
CA PHE A 110 4.32 34.22 3.46
C PHE A 110 5.04 35.01 4.54
N ALA A 111 4.52 34.94 5.75
CA ALA A 111 5.18 35.41 6.95
C ALA A 111 5.01 34.37 8.07
N ALA A 112 6.05 34.15 8.87
CA ALA A 112 6.04 33.31 10.06
C ALA A 112 6.97 33.92 11.11
N LEU A 113 6.44 34.34 12.25
CA LEU A 113 7.18 35.16 13.23
C LEU A 113 6.85 34.85 14.70
N SER A 114 7.85 35.11 15.53
CA SER A 114 7.75 35.48 16.93
C SER A 114 7.15 36.85 17.11
N LEU A 115 6.28 36.96 18.11
CA LEU A 115 6.03 38.22 18.82
C LEU A 115 6.60 38.21 20.26
N CYS A 116 7.15 37.07 20.71
CA CYS A 116 7.71 36.90 22.05
C CYS A 116 9.22 37.20 22.07
N GLY A 117 9.64 38.14 22.91
CA GLY A 117 11.05 38.58 23.00
C GLY A 117 11.47 39.61 21.94
N GLY A 118 10.59 39.91 20.98
CA GLY A 118 10.83 40.80 19.84
C GLY A 118 10.26 40.22 18.55
N LEU A 119 10.38 40.97 17.45
CA LEU A 119 10.08 40.45 16.12
C LEU A 119 11.23 39.57 15.65
N ARG A 120 11.01 38.26 15.62
CA ARG A 120 11.96 37.29 15.07
C ARG A 120 11.25 36.36 14.11
N GLY A 121 11.63 36.37 12.85
CA GLY A 121 11.05 35.43 11.90
C GLY A 121 11.19 35.82 10.43
N ALA A 122 10.58 34.98 9.59
CA ALA A 122 10.74 34.99 8.15
C ALA A 122 9.58 35.70 7.49
N PHE A 123 9.87 36.45 6.44
CA PHE A 123 8.87 36.72 5.43
C PHE A 123 9.48 36.79 4.03
N GLY A 124 8.68 36.41 3.03
CA GLY A 124 9.09 36.42 1.64
C GLY A 124 8.08 37.19 0.80
N TYR A 125 8.55 38.13 -0.01
CA TYR A 125 7.70 39.00 -0.83
C TYR A 125 8.34 39.22 -2.21
N ARG A 126 7.54 39.15 -3.28
CA ARG A 126 7.99 39.33 -4.69
C ARG A 126 9.22 38.53 -5.11
N GLY A 127 9.44 37.36 -4.51
CA GLY A 127 10.60 36.50 -4.77
C GLY A 127 11.89 36.87 -4.03
N ALA A 128 11.92 37.99 -3.31
CA ALA A 128 12.94 38.28 -2.31
C ALA A 128 12.56 37.65 -0.96
N GLU A 129 13.57 37.45 -0.12
CA GLU A 129 13.44 36.86 1.22
C GLU A 129 14.06 37.79 2.26
N TYR A 130 13.34 37.95 3.37
CA TYR A 130 13.61 38.94 4.40
C TYR A 130 13.61 38.25 5.78
N LEU A 131 14.73 38.40 6.48
CA LEU A 131 14.97 37.90 7.83
C LEU A 131 14.88 39.09 8.80
N ILE A 132 13.92 39.08 9.74
CA ILE A 132 13.91 40.00 10.88
C ILE A 132 14.35 39.28 12.17
N SER A 133 15.25 39.91 12.92
CA SER A 133 15.69 39.46 14.25
C SER A 133 16.01 40.64 15.18
N PRO A 134 15.84 40.49 16.51
CA PRO A 134 16.18 41.53 17.47
C PRO A 134 17.71 41.63 17.68
N LEU A 135 18.21 42.86 17.83
CA LEU A 135 19.62 43.15 18.13
C LEU A 135 19.93 42.97 19.63
N ARG A 136 21.13 42.45 19.93
CA ARG A 136 21.64 42.28 21.30
C ARG A 136 22.40 43.54 21.74
N ASN A 137 21.80 44.34 22.62
CA ASN A 137 22.52 45.40 23.33
C ASN A 137 23.27 44.78 24.52
N ASP A 138 24.59 44.68 24.39
CA ASP A 138 25.51 43.96 25.29
C ASP A 138 25.85 44.72 26.59
N THR A 139 24.91 45.53 27.09
CA THR A 139 25.08 46.44 28.22
C THR A 139 23.92 46.37 29.22
N GLY A 140 24.26 46.07 30.47
CA GLY A 140 23.48 46.41 31.67
C GLY A 140 22.30 45.50 32.06
N ASN A 141 22.50 44.75 33.15
CA ASN A 141 21.55 44.23 34.15
C ASN A 141 20.08 43.97 33.78
N GLY A 142 19.61 42.74 34.09
CA GLY A 142 18.25 42.31 33.85
C GLY A 142 17.20 42.89 34.80
N ALA A 143 16.51 43.96 34.38
CA ALA A 143 15.20 44.35 34.86
C ALA A 143 14.31 44.81 33.68
N LEU A 144 13.07 44.30 33.64
CA LEU A 144 11.97 44.63 32.71
C LEU A 144 12.31 45.48 31.46
N ARG A 145 12.78 44.84 30.37
CA ARG A 145 12.77 45.47 29.04
C ARG A 145 11.39 45.34 28.39
N ASN A 146 10.67 46.46 28.28
CA ASN A 146 9.55 46.61 27.36
C ASN A 146 10.02 46.59 25.89
N SER A 147 9.08 46.48 24.96
CA SER A 147 9.30 46.23 23.52
C SER A 147 9.87 47.41 22.72
N GLN A 148 11.07 47.85 23.06
CA GLN A 148 11.90 48.81 22.30
C GLN A 148 13.33 48.25 22.12
N GLY A 149 13.44 47.13 21.42
CA GLY A 149 14.69 46.65 20.86
C GLY A 149 14.82 47.07 19.39
N GLU A 150 16.03 47.39 18.95
CA GLU A 150 16.31 47.53 17.52
C GLU A 150 16.23 46.16 16.83
N HIS A 151 15.86 46.13 15.56
CA HIS A 151 15.72 44.90 14.78
C HIS A 151 16.55 44.96 13.51
N LEU A 152 17.39 43.94 13.31
CA LEU A 152 18.13 43.75 12.08
C LEU A 152 17.19 43.13 11.03
N LEU A 153 17.00 43.81 9.91
CA LEU A 153 16.33 43.25 8.73
C LEU A 153 17.36 42.98 7.62
N GLN A 154 17.44 41.74 7.15
CA GLN A 154 18.32 41.33 6.05
C GLN A 154 17.48 40.91 4.84
N ARG A 155 17.62 41.61 3.70
CA ARG A 155 17.07 41.19 2.40
C ARG A 155 18.11 40.38 1.65
N ARG A 156 17.82 39.11 1.34
CA ARG A 156 18.67 38.30 0.47
C ARG A 156 18.31 38.56 -0.99
N SER A 157 19.32 38.81 -1.81
CA SER A 157 19.21 38.95 -3.26
C SER A 157 20.38 38.19 -3.88
N ALA A 158 20.12 37.19 -4.72
CA ALA A 158 21.18 36.39 -5.32
C ALA A 158 21.92 37.20 -6.40
N PRO A 159 23.26 37.18 -6.46
CA PRO A 159 24.00 37.80 -7.54
C PRO A 159 23.71 37.04 -8.85
N ILE A 160 23.44 37.79 -9.93
CA ILE A 160 23.29 37.21 -11.27
C ILE A 160 24.69 36.90 -11.81
N GLN A 161 25.13 35.65 -11.66
CA GLN A 161 26.24 35.10 -12.43
C GLN A 161 25.74 33.90 -13.24
N ALA A 162 25.99 33.93 -14.54
CA ALA A 162 25.75 32.80 -15.43
C ALA A 162 26.91 31.80 -15.28
N GLY A 163 26.78 30.89 -14.32
CA GLY A 163 27.71 29.80 -14.05
C GLY A 163 27.00 28.44 -13.99
N ASP A 164 27.76 27.36 -14.14
CA ASP A 164 27.25 25.98 -14.14
C ASP A 164 26.64 25.63 -12.76
N PRO A 165 25.43 25.03 -12.68
CA PRO A 165 24.65 25.01 -11.44
C PRO A 165 25.15 23.93 -10.46
N THR A 166 26.02 24.33 -9.53
CA THR A 166 26.42 23.49 -8.39
C THR A 166 25.24 23.22 -7.45
N SER A 167 25.18 21.99 -6.91
CA SER A 167 24.13 21.59 -5.96
C SER A 167 24.39 22.20 -4.59
N ARG A 168 23.35 22.79 -3.98
CA ARG A 168 23.38 23.30 -2.59
C ARG A 168 22.87 22.29 -1.55
N CYS A 169 22.48 21.10 -2.00
CA CYS A 169 22.22 19.94 -1.15
C CYS A 169 23.33 18.90 -1.38
N GLY A 170 23.81 18.28 -0.31
CA GLY A 170 24.89 17.29 -0.35
C GLY A 170 24.45 15.91 -0.85
N VAL A 171 23.14 15.69 -1.08
CA VAL A 171 22.58 14.43 -1.57
C VAL A 171 22.89 14.29 -3.07
N GLY A 172 23.86 13.43 -3.39
CA GLY A 172 24.25 13.15 -4.78
C GLY A 172 23.11 12.50 -5.58
N SER A 173 22.91 12.96 -6.82
CA SER A 173 21.82 12.62 -7.77
C SER A 173 21.78 11.15 -8.28
N SER A 174 22.29 10.21 -7.48
CA SER A 174 22.36 8.79 -7.80
C SER A 174 20.97 8.15 -7.96
N LEU A 175 20.74 7.53 -9.11
CA LEU A 175 19.45 6.95 -9.47
C LEU A 175 19.17 5.67 -8.69
N ASN A 176 18.15 5.69 -7.83
CA ASN A 176 17.53 4.45 -7.34
C ASN A 176 16.63 3.86 -8.45
N PRO A 177 16.87 2.61 -8.93
CA PRO A 177 16.02 1.95 -9.93
C PRO A 177 14.53 1.90 -9.56
N ALA A 178 14.20 2.03 -8.27
CA ALA A 178 12.83 2.12 -7.81
C ALA A 178 12.06 3.34 -8.34
N ILE A 179 12.73 4.49 -8.49
CA ILE A 179 12.08 5.76 -8.86
C ILE A 179 11.67 5.74 -10.34
N LEU A 180 12.47 5.11 -11.21
CA LEU A 180 12.14 4.87 -12.62
C LEU A 180 10.78 4.17 -12.77
N GLN A 181 10.60 2.99 -12.16
CA GLN A 181 9.34 2.25 -12.20
C GLN A 181 8.20 2.89 -11.39
N ALA A 182 8.50 3.75 -10.40
CA ALA A 182 7.48 4.53 -9.71
C ALA A 182 6.85 5.58 -10.64
N LEU A 183 7.65 6.15 -11.55
CA LEU A 183 7.25 7.24 -12.43
C LEU A 183 6.80 6.83 -13.84
N GLU A 184 7.22 5.66 -14.36
CA GLU A 184 6.71 5.11 -15.64
C GLU A 184 5.18 5.15 -15.76
N LYS A 185 4.45 4.97 -14.65
CA LYS A 185 2.98 5.02 -14.58
C LYS A 185 2.34 6.39 -14.91
N TYR A 186 3.14 7.38 -15.28
CA TYR A 186 2.69 8.70 -15.76
C TYR A 186 3.13 9.00 -17.21
N LYS A 187 4.10 8.28 -17.78
CA LYS A 187 4.43 8.38 -19.22
C LYS A 187 3.17 8.03 -20.03
N GLY A 188 2.73 8.95 -20.90
CA GLY A 188 1.58 8.79 -21.80
C GLY A 188 0.30 9.55 -21.43
N SER A 189 0.18 10.15 -20.23
CA SER A 189 -1.08 10.81 -19.82
C SER A 189 -1.41 12.12 -20.56
N HIS A 190 -0.51 12.65 -21.39
CA HIS A 190 -0.63 13.98 -22.00
C HIS A 190 -1.34 14.02 -23.36
N GLN A 191 -1.48 12.89 -24.08
CA GLN A 191 -1.97 12.89 -25.48
C GLN A 191 -3.47 12.62 -25.66
N GLN A 192 -4.19 12.08 -24.67
CA GLN A 192 -5.59 11.64 -24.84
C GLN A 192 -6.68 12.66 -24.40
N ARG A 193 -6.34 13.95 -24.24
CA ARG A 193 -7.31 15.01 -23.88
C ARG A 193 -8.18 15.49 -25.07
N LYS A 194 -8.95 14.60 -25.72
CA LYS A 194 -10.08 14.97 -26.63
C LYS A 194 -10.98 13.78 -27.05
N LYS A 195 -12.00 13.41 -26.25
CA LYS A 195 -13.42 13.14 -26.67
C LYS A 195 -14.32 12.56 -25.55
N GLN A 196 -15.61 12.81 -25.74
CA GLN A 196 -16.87 12.38 -25.09
C GLN A 196 -16.87 11.06 -24.26
N LEU A 197 -17.54 10.97 -23.08
CA LEU A 197 -18.98 11.10 -22.73
C LEU A 197 -19.84 9.85 -23.06
N ASN A 198 -20.17 9.03 -22.04
CA ASN A 198 -21.55 8.80 -21.54
C ASN A 198 -21.61 7.81 -20.34
N GLU A 199 -22.83 7.45 -19.91
CA GLU A 199 -23.25 6.84 -18.63
C GLU A 199 -22.89 5.33 -18.44
N THR A 200 -23.12 4.58 -17.33
CA THR A 200 -24.17 4.58 -16.27
C THR A 200 -23.66 4.17 -14.85
N ARG A 201 -24.53 3.62 -13.96
CA ARG A 201 -24.49 3.74 -12.48
C ARG A 201 -23.93 2.52 -11.68
N LEU A 202 -23.83 2.72 -10.36
CA LEU A 202 -23.25 1.85 -9.30
C LEU A 202 -24.18 0.70 -8.83
N PRO A 203 -23.66 -0.27 -8.03
CA PRO A 203 -23.93 -0.23 -6.58
C PRO A 203 -22.68 -0.35 -5.66
N ARG A 204 -22.87 -0.59 -4.35
CA ARG A 204 -21.98 -0.14 -3.24
C ARG A 204 -21.41 -1.24 -2.33
N LYS A 205 -20.21 -0.96 -1.77
CA LYS A 205 -19.64 -1.34 -0.44
C LYS A 205 -19.59 -2.82 0.02
N SER A 206 -18.38 -3.25 0.41
CA SER A 206 -18.12 -4.13 1.58
C SER A 206 -16.80 -3.68 2.22
N GLY A 207 -16.74 -3.56 3.56
CA GLY A 207 -15.62 -2.92 4.26
C GLY A 207 -14.45 -3.84 4.63
N ARG A 208 -13.21 -3.35 4.43
CA ARG A 208 -11.97 -3.69 5.17
C ARG A 208 -10.89 -2.66 4.83
N SER A 209 -9.85 -2.53 5.67
CA SER A 209 -8.65 -1.64 5.57
C SER A 209 -8.61 -0.73 4.33
N LYS A 210 -8.93 0.56 4.53
CA LYS A 210 -8.83 1.63 3.53
C LYS A 210 -7.37 1.70 3.01
N ARG A 211 -7.12 1.33 1.74
CA ARG A 211 -5.81 1.43 1.05
C ARG A 211 -5.94 2.13 -0.30
N PHE A 212 -4.88 2.80 -0.77
CA PHE A 212 -4.92 3.80 -1.86
C PHE A 212 -5.92 4.91 -1.56
N VAL A 213 -5.85 5.41 -0.33
CA VAL A 213 -6.77 6.38 0.25
C VAL A 213 -5.94 7.55 0.72
N SER A 214 -6.27 8.73 0.21
CA SER A 214 -5.79 9.98 0.80
C SER A 214 -6.39 10.07 2.20
N ILE A 215 -5.52 10.10 3.20
CA ILE A 215 -5.81 10.17 4.63
C ILE A 215 -4.73 11.06 5.26
N PRO A 216 -5.07 11.88 6.26
CA PRO A 216 -4.10 12.70 6.96
C PRO A 216 -2.90 11.87 7.41
N ARG A 217 -1.71 12.39 7.14
CA ARG A 217 -0.45 11.90 7.71
C ARG A 217 0.05 12.92 8.72
N TYR A 218 0.65 12.41 9.79
CA TYR A 218 1.29 13.21 10.83
C TYR A 218 2.76 12.83 10.87
N VAL A 219 3.64 13.82 10.99
CA VAL A 219 5.11 13.63 11.05
C VAL A 219 5.58 14.11 12.41
N GLU A 220 5.69 13.17 13.34
CA GLU A 220 6.18 13.43 14.69
C GLU A 220 7.69 13.70 14.63
N THR A 221 8.08 14.93 14.97
CA THR A 221 9.41 15.47 14.69
C THR A 221 10.14 15.86 15.98
N LEU A 222 11.30 15.24 16.23
CA LEU A 222 12.28 15.76 17.19
C LEU A 222 13.07 16.90 16.52
N VAL A 223 13.16 18.04 17.20
CA VAL A 223 14.04 19.14 16.82
C VAL A 223 15.21 19.23 17.80
N VAL A 224 16.43 19.24 17.27
CA VAL A 224 17.68 19.29 18.04
C VAL A 224 18.50 20.51 17.64
N ALA A 225 19.06 21.19 18.65
CA ALA A 225 20.04 22.26 18.46
C ALA A 225 21.35 21.90 19.17
N ASP A 226 22.48 22.10 18.50
CA ASP A 226 23.82 21.87 19.06
C ASP A 226 24.36 23.06 19.88
N GLU A 227 25.57 22.90 20.43
CA GLU A 227 26.20 23.94 21.26
C GLU A 227 26.49 25.23 20.46
N SER A 228 26.73 25.12 19.15
CA SER A 228 26.96 26.28 18.27
C SER A 228 25.70 27.13 18.10
N MET A 229 24.53 26.48 17.96
CA MET A 229 23.22 27.13 17.92
C MET A 229 22.89 27.82 19.26
N VAL A 230 23.25 27.20 20.40
CA VAL A 230 23.09 27.78 21.74
C VAL A 230 23.95 29.03 21.90
N LYS A 231 25.24 28.97 21.54
CA LYS A 231 26.16 30.11 21.59
C LYS A 231 25.65 31.29 20.75
N PHE A 232 25.19 31.02 19.53
CA PHE A 232 24.76 32.06 18.58
C PHE A 232 23.41 32.70 18.94
N HIS A 233 22.35 31.91 19.16
CA HIS A 233 21.00 32.45 19.38
C HIS A 233 20.65 32.70 20.86
N GLY A 234 21.33 32.06 21.81
CA GLY A 234 21.04 32.18 23.24
C GLY A 234 19.61 31.77 23.62
N ASP A 235 19.00 32.50 24.55
CA ASP A 235 17.64 32.24 25.06
C ASP A 235 16.54 32.19 23.97
N ASP A 236 16.78 32.87 22.85
CA ASP A 236 15.84 33.03 21.73
C ASP A 236 15.95 31.90 20.69
N LEU A 237 16.91 30.96 20.88
CA LEU A 237 17.07 29.74 20.07
C LEU A 237 15.77 28.93 19.94
N LYS A 238 15.06 28.77 21.07
CA LYS A 238 13.83 27.97 21.14
C LYS A 238 12.73 28.55 20.25
N HIS A 239 12.58 29.88 20.25
CA HIS A 239 11.58 30.50 19.40
C HIS A 239 12.01 30.45 17.92
N TYR A 240 13.27 30.78 17.65
CA TYR A 240 13.85 30.78 16.32
C TYR A 240 13.58 29.47 15.55
N LEU A 241 13.97 28.32 16.10
CA LEU A 241 13.80 27.03 15.42
C LEU A 241 12.34 26.61 15.25
N LEU A 242 11.49 26.92 16.22
CA LEU A 242 10.05 26.66 16.10
C LEU A 242 9.42 27.52 14.98
N THR A 243 9.95 28.71 14.69
CA THR A 243 9.53 29.55 13.53
C THR A 243 9.91 28.92 12.19
N LEU A 244 11.09 28.27 12.10
CA LEU A 244 11.46 27.48 10.92
C LEU A 244 10.48 26.32 10.70
N MET A 245 10.16 25.59 11.77
CA MET A 245 9.24 24.45 11.72
C MET A 245 7.80 24.86 11.35
N ALA A 246 7.32 26.02 11.82
CA ALA A 246 6.03 26.57 11.42
C ALA A 246 5.97 26.83 9.90
N THR A 247 7.03 27.42 9.35
CA THR A 247 7.17 27.71 7.91
C THR A 247 7.20 26.40 7.09
N ALA A 248 8.01 25.42 7.50
CA ALA A 248 8.06 24.11 6.86
C ALA A 248 6.70 23.38 6.93
N ALA A 249 6.01 23.42 8.07
CA ALA A 249 4.68 22.84 8.23
C ALA A 249 3.64 23.47 7.29
N ARG A 250 3.71 24.79 7.05
CA ARG A 250 2.85 25.51 6.11
C ARG A 250 3.10 25.09 4.66
N LEU A 251 4.36 24.85 4.27
CA LEU A 251 4.73 24.33 2.95
C LEU A 251 4.17 22.91 2.71
N TYR A 252 4.24 22.02 3.70
CA TYR A 252 3.69 20.65 3.60
C TYR A 252 2.15 20.58 3.64
N LYS A 253 1.49 21.63 4.15
CA LYS A 253 0.02 21.80 4.04
C LYS A 253 -0.42 22.30 2.65
N HIS A 254 0.49 22.73 1.76
CA HIS A 254 0.11 23.34 0.49
C HIS A 254 -0.45 22.31 -0.52
N PRO A 255 -1.62 22.55 -1.18
CA PRO A 255 -2.31 21.55 -1.99
C PRO A 255 -1.52 21.00 -3.19
N SER A 256 -0.48 21.70 -3.66
CA SER A 256 0.39 21.21 -4.75
C SER A 256 1.13 19.91 -4.42
N ILE A 257 1.30 19.54 -3.14
CA ILE A 257 1.89 18.24 -2.75
C ILE A 257 0.93 17.04 -2.93
N LEU A 258 -0.35 17.30 -3.26
CA LEU A 258 -1.40 16.31 -3.55
C LEU A 258 -1.67 15.27 -2.43
N ASN A 259 -1.24 15.55 -1.19
CA ASN A 259 -1.36 14.69 -0.02
C ASN A 259 -1.59 15.53 1.25
N PRO A 260 -2.50 15.15 2.17
CA PRO A 260 -2.69 15.86 3.43
C PRO A 260 -1.62 15.46 4.45
N ILE A 261 -0.59 16.30 4.62
CA ILE A 261 0.55 16.05 5.51
C ILE A 261 0.62 17.15 6.57
N ASN A 262 0.85 16.77 7.83
CA ASN A 262 0.95 17.66 8.97
C ASN A 262 2.26 17.38 9.71
N ILE A 263 3.12 18.38 9.87
CA ILE A 263 4.33 18.28 10.69
C ILE A 263 3.97 18.65 12.13
N ALA A 264 4.41 17.85 13.10
CA ALA A 264 4.17 18.07 14.53
C ALA A 264 5.48 17.91 15.32
N VAL A 265 6.00 19.00 15.86
CA VAL A 265 7.15 19.01 16.77
C VAL A 265 6.71 18.45 18.12
N VAL A 266 7.14 17.23 18.41
CA VAL A 266 6.81 16.47 19.63
C VAL A 266 7.79 16.71 20.76
N LYS A 267 9.06 16.96 20.41
CA LYS A 267 10.13 17.19 21.40
C LYS A 267 11.14 18.20 20.87
N PHE A 268 11.61 19.08 21.75
CA PHE A 268 12.69 20.03 21.50
C PHE A 268 13.85 19.72 22.43
N LEU A 269 15.06 19.57 21.88
CA LEU A 269 16.24 19.18 22.64
C LEU A 269 17.41 20.12 22.36
N VAL A 270 17.97 20.68 23.43
CA VAL A 270 19.08 21.64 23.38
C VAL A 270 20.32 21.00 23.98
N ILE A 271 21.41 21.00 23.22
CA ILE A 271 22.71 20.47 23.66
C ILE A 271 23.57 21.66 24.07
N GLY A 272 23.84 21.78 25.36
CA GLY A 272 24.66 22.86 25.94
C GLY A 272 26.11 22.45 26.21
N GLN A 273 26.48 21.20 25.93
CA GLN A 273 27.83 20.66 26.05
C GLN A 273 28.08 19.59 24.97
N ASP A 274 29.11 19.77 24.13
CA ASP A 274 29.47 18.88 23.02
C ASP A 274 29.73 17.42 23.44
N ASP A 275 30.10 17.18 24.70
CA ASP A 275 30.37 15.83 25.24
C ASP A 275 29.11 14.91 25.25
N LYS A 276 27.92 15.51 25.30
CA LYS A 276 26.62 14.80 25.35
C LYS A 276 25.92 14.74 23.99
N GLY A 277 26.38 15.51 23.01
CA GLY A 277 25.78 15.60 21.68
C GLY A 277 26.16 14.48 20.70
N PRO A 278 25.63 14.52 19.46
CA PRO A 278 26.27 13.86 18.33
C PRO A 278 27.55 14.62 17.96
N LYS A 279 28.59 13.92 17.48
CA LYS A 279 29.78 14.61 16.95
C LYS A 279 29.45 15.29 15.62
N VAL A 280 29.27 16.61 15.67
CA VAL A 280 29.18 17.49 14.50
C VAL A 280 30.59 17.78 13.99
N THR A 281 30.77 17.75 12.67
CA THR A 281 31.96 18.21 11.95
C THR A 281 31.55 18.86 10.63
N GLY A 282 32.44 19.63 9.99
CA GLY A 282 32.21 20.17 8.65
C GLY A 282 32.20 19.15 7.51
N ASN A 283 31.89 17.88 7.78
CA ASN A 283 31.59 16.88 6.76
C ASN A 283 30.13 16.43 6.95
N ALA A 284 29.24 16.89 6.08
CA ALA A 284 27.79 16.71 6.22
C ALA A 284 27.39 15.23 6.37
N ALA A 285 28.02 14.32 5.60
CA ALA A 285 27.72 12.89 5.63
C ALA A 285 28.17 12.21 6.93
N LEU A 286 29.30 12.62 7.52
CA LEU A 286 29.76 12.16 8.82
C LEU A 286 28.84 12.66 9.94
N THR A 287 28.49 13.95 9.91
CA THR A 287 27.57 14.59 10.87
C THR A 287 26.20 13.96 10.84
N LEU A 288 25.61 13.74 9.65
CA LEU A 288 24.35 13.01 9.48
C LEU A 288 24.43 11.61 10.10
N ARG A 289 25.43 10.81 9.72
CA ARG A 289 25.62 9.45 10.25
C ARG A 289 25.74 9.43 11.79
N ASN A 290 26.46 10.39 12.36
CA ASN A 290 26.65 10.52 13.81
C ASN A 290 25.33 10.90 14.50
N PHE A 291 24.58 11.85 13.93
CA PHE A 291 23.27 12.28 14.44
C PHE A 291 22.21 11.18 14.37
N CYS A 292 22.09 10.48 13.24
CA CYS A 292 21.21 9.33 13.06
C CYS A 292 21.47 8.22 14.11
N ALA A 293 22.75 7.92 14.36
CA ALA A 293 23.16 6.95 15.38
C ALA A 293 22.95 7.43 16.83
N TRP A 294 22.89 8.74 17.05
CA TRP A 294 22.63 9.37 18.35
C TRP A 294 21.12 9.45 18.64
N GLN A 295 20.31 10.02 17.74
CA GLN A 295 18.87 10.26 17.97
C GLN A 295 18.12 8.95 18.26
N LYS A 296 18.48 7.87 17.57
CA LYS A 296 17.90 6.53 17.78
C LYS A 296 18.07 6.01 19.21
N LYS A 297 19.11 6.44 19.95
CA LYS A 297 19.32 6.03 21.36
C LYS A 297 18.36 6.73 22.31
N TRP A 298 17.86 7.90 21.92
CA TRP A 298 16.92 8.72 22.69
C TRP A 298 15.45 8.45 22.32
N ASN A 299 15.18 7.98 21.10
CA ASN A 299 13.83 7.66 20.64
C ASN A 299 13.24 6.45 21.40
N LYS A 300 11.92 6.46 21.58
CA LYS A 300 11.16 5.43 22.28
C LYS A 300 10.97 4.20 21.39
N VAL A 301 10.71 3.04 22.01
CA VAL A 301 10.59 1.74 21.30
C VAL A 301 9.20 1.54 20.66
N SER A 302 8.24 2.45 20.90
CA SER A 302 6.84 2.31 20.48
C SER A 302 6.26 3.65 20.05
N ASP A 303 5.66 3.70 18.85
CA ASP A 303 4.91 4.86 18.30
C ASP A 303 4.00 5.53 19.34
N LYS A 304 3.25 4.71 20.09
CA LYS A 304 2.23 5.13 21.06
C LYS A 304 2.72 5.94 22.27
N HIS A 305 4.00 6.31 22.35
CA HIS A 305 4.52 7.11 23.45
C HIS A 305 4.40 8.60 23.09
N PRO A 306 3.91 9.51 23.96
CA PRO A 306 3.77 10.95 23.64
C PRO A 306 5.09 11.72 23.35
N GLU A 307 6.22 11.02 23.38
CA GLU A 307 7.56 11.53 23.07
C GLU A 307 8.28 10.58 22.08
N TYR A 308 7.55 9.77 21.33
CA TYR A 308 8.07 9.12 20.14
C TYR A 308 8.32 10.19 19.06
N TRP A 309 9.09 9.86 18.02
CA TRP A 309 9.16 10.65 16.80
C TRP A 309 9.44 9.76 15.58
N ASP A 310 8.76 10.04 14.47
CA ASP A 310 9.06 9.46 13.16
C ASP A 310 10.45 9.88 12.66
N THR A 311 10.79 11.15 12.83
CA THR A 311 11.99 11.78 12.27
C THR A 311 12.66 12.76 13.23
N ALA A 312 13.94 13.03 13.02
CA ALA A 312 14.75 13.90 13.84
C ALA A 312 15.54 14.90 12.99
N ILE A 313 15.57 16.16 13.40
CA ILE A 313 16.17 17.26 12.65
C ILE A 313 17.21 17.96 13.54
N LEU A 314 18.46 18.01 13.09
CA LEU A 314 19.55 18.73 13.75
C LEU A 314 19.83 20.05 13.04
N PHE A 315 19.88 21.14 13.80
CA PHE A 315 20.36 22.45 13.36
C PHE A 315 21.75 22.74 13.96
N THR A 316 22.63 23.34 13.15
CA THR A 316 23.99 23.73 13.53
C THR A 316 24.41 25.05 12.88
N LYS A 317 25.33 25.81 13.51
CA LYS A 317 26.07 26.92 12.89
C LYS A 317 27.38 26.47 12.25
N GLN A 318 27.72 25.19 12.30
CA GLN A 318 28.89 24.63 11.64
C GLN A 318 28.67 24.54 10.12
N ASP A 319 29.51 25.21 9.34
CA ASP A 319 29.67 25.03 7.88
C ASP A 319 29.73 23.54 7.53
N LEU A 320 28.79 23.06 6.70
CA LEU A 320 28.59 21.66 6.36
C LEU A 320 29.07 21.31 4.94
N CYS A 321 30.36 21.03 4.76
CA CYS A 321 30.86 20.62 3.43
C CYS A 321 30.34 19.24 2.97
N GLY A 322 30.02 19.17 1.67
CA GLY A 322 29.84 17.93 0.93
C GLY A 322 31.17 17.27 0.53
N ALA A 323 31.12 16.31 -0.40
CA ALA A 323 32.33 15.61 -0.86
C ALA A 323 33.20 16.40 -1.86
N THR A 324 32.67 17.50 -2.42
CA THR A 324 33.28 18.27 -3.52
C THR A 324 33.18 19.79 -3.36
N THR A 325 32.22 20.29 -2.58
CA THR A 325 31.94 21.72 -2.37
C THR A 325 31.41 21.96 -0.96
N CYS A 326 31.57 23.19 -0.44
CA CYS A 326 30.99 23.62 0.85
C CYS A 326 29.71 24.46 0.69
N ASP A 327 29.07 24.47 -0.49
CA ASP A 327 27.76 25.12 -0.72
C ASP A 327 26.58 24.36 -0.08
N THR A 328 26.82 23.39 0.81
CA THR A 328 25.87 22.35 1.22
C THR A 328 25.10 22.73 2.48
N LEU A 329 23.95 23.38 2.30
CA LEU A 329 23.11 23.86 3.42
C LEU A 329 22.40 22.73 4.20
N GLY A 330 22.34 21.52 3.65
CA GLY A 330 21.63 20.39 4.26
C GLY A 330 21.98 19.03 3.69
N MET A 331 21.67 17.99 4.46
CA MET A 331 21.74 16.60 4.02
C MET A 331 20.78 15.69 4.82
N ALA A 332 20.09 14.80 4.10
CA ALA A 332 19.27 13.73 4.67
C ALA A 332 19.45 12.41 3.90
N ASP A 333 19.01 11.32 4.54
CA ASP A 333 18.94 10.00 3.90
C ASP A 333 17.65 9.87 3.06
N VAL A 334 17.77 9.37 1.82
CA VAL A 334 16.62 9.31 0.91
C VAL A 334 15.66 8.15 1.23
N GLY A 335 14.40 8.48 1.51
CA GLY A 335 13.28 7.54 1.63
C GLY A 335 13.20 6.78 2.97
N THR A 336 13.78 7.34 4.02
CA THR A 336 13.99 6.67 5.31
C THR A 336 13.00 7.04 6.42
N MET A 337 11.92 7.78 6.12
CA MET A 337 10.93 8.29 7.09
C MET A 337 10.50 7.27 8.18
N CYS A 338 10.23 6.01 7.82
CA CYS A 338 9.86 4.96 8.77
C CYS A 338 11.00 3.93 9.03
N ASP A 339 12.27 4.34 8.91
CA ASP A 339 13.44 3.60 9.42
C ASP A 339 14.00 4.35 10.65
N PRO A 340 13.76 3.87 11.89
CA PRO A 340 14.28 4.50 13.10
C PRO A 340 15.80 4.57 13.22
N LYS A 341 16.57 4.00 12.28
CA LYS A 341 18.04 4.18 12.19
C LYS A 341 18.46 5.33 11.27
N ARG A 342 17.60 5.78 10.36
CA ARG A 342 17.94 6.64 9.22
C ARG A 342 16.91 7.74 8.90
N SER A 343 15.81 7.82 9.64
CA SER A 343 14.89 8.96 9.62
C SER A 343 15.51 10.13 10.37
N CYS A 344 16.30 10.93 9.65
CA CYS A 344 17.13 12.00 10.19
C CYS A 344 17.59 12.95 9.07
N SER A 345 17.69 14.24 9.40
CA SER A 345 18.29 15.28 8.55
C SER A 345 19.19 16.20 9.37
N VAL A 346 20.22 16.75 8.72
CA VAL A 346 21.08 17.80 9.28
C VAL A 346 20.95 19.04 8.40
N ILE A 347 20.79 20.21 9.03
CA ILE A 347 20.62 21.51 8.35
C ILE A 347 21.61 22.50 8.97
N GLU A 348 22.35 23.19 8.10
CA GLU A 348 23.10 24.38 8.45
C GLU A 348 22.12 25.56 8.62
N ASP A 349 22.27 26.31 9.70
CA ASP A 349 21.48 27.51 9.96
C ASP A 349 22.07 28.72 9.23
N ASP A 350 21.60 28.96 8.01
CA ASP A 350 21.88 30.11 7.15
C ASP A 350 20.78 31.18 7.28
N GLY A 351 20.32 31.37 8.53
CA GLY A 351 19.14 32.18 8.83
C GLY A 351 17.84 31.47 8.43
N LEU A 352 16.75 32.23 8.34
CA LEU A 352 15.43 31.66 8.14
C LEU A 352 15.18 30.94 6.79
N PRO A 353 15.96 31.16 5.71
CA PRO A 353 15.94 30.26 4.55
C PRO A 353 16.18 28.78 4.89
N SER A 354 16.82 28.48 6.03
CA SER A 354 16.91 27.10 6.55
C SER A 354 15.57 26.44 6.85
N ALA A 355 14.45 27.18 6.86
CA ALA A 355 13.10 26.60 6.84
C ALA A 355 12.76 25.91 5.50
N PHE A 356 13.24 26.45 4.38
CA PHE A 356 13.14 25.80 3.06
C PHE A 356 14.09 24.63 2.97
N THR A 357 15.33 24.77 3.47
CA THR A 357 16.27 23.65 3.59
C THR A 357 15.67 22.52 4.42
N THR A 358 15.03 22.83 5.56
CA THR A 358 14.29 21.86 6.39
C THR A 358 13.17 21.17 5.58
N ALA A 359 12.42 21.92 4.77
CA ALA A 359 11.35 21.34 3.94
C ALA A 359 11.88 20.44 2.80
N HIS A 360 13.02 20.82 2.21
CA HIS A 360 13.74 20.10 1.16
C HIS A 360 14.36 18.79 1.69
N GLU A 361 15.11 18.84 2.80
CA GLU A 361 15.72 17.66 3.42
C GLU A 361 14.66 16.68 3.92
N LEU A 362 13.55 17.16 4.49
CA LEU A 362 12.40 16.31 4.81
C LEU A 362 11.78 15.67 3.54
N GLY A 363 11.90 16.34 2.39
CA GLY A 363 11.51 15.82 1.08
C GLY A 363 12.34 14.62 0.66
N HIS A 364 13.67 14.67 0.86
CA HIS A 364 14.55 13.51 0.70
C HIS A 364 14.14 12.37 1.63
N VAL A 365 13.86 12.63 2.91
CA VAL A 365 13.36 11.61 3.87
C VAL A 365 12.03 10.99 3.40
N PHE A 366 11.18 11.75 2.69
CA PHE A 366 9.96 11.30 1.99
C PHE A 366 10.20 10.59 0.63
N ASN A 367 11.46 10.27 0.28
CA ASN A 367 11.90 9.67 -0.98
C ASN A 367 11.77 10.59 -2.22
N MET A 368 11.62 11.90 -2.06
CA MET A 368 11.69 12.83 -3.20
C MET A 368 13.16 13.02 -3.62
N PRO A 369 13.55 12.74 -4.88
CA PRO A 369 14.82 13.19 -5.45
C PRO A 369 14.71 14.65 -5.91
N HIS A 370 15.82 15.23 -6.38
CA HIS A 370 15.78 16.55 -7.02
C HIS A 370 14.95 16.56 -8.31
N ASP A 371 14.20 17.65 -8.55
CA ASP A 371 13.28 17.80 -9.69
C ASP A 371 14.01 17.84 -11.06
N ASN A 372 15.32 18.11 -11.08
CA ASN A 372 16.16 18.06 -12.29
C ASN A 372 16.71 16.66 -12.61
N VAL A 373 16.43 15.64 -11.79
CA VAL A 373 16.87 14.27 -12.08
C VAL A 373 16.16 13.76 -13.34
N LYS A 374 16.91 13.16 -14.26
CA LYS A 374 16.47 12.73 -15.59
C LYS A 374 15.13 11.98 -15.63
N VAL A 375 14.78 11.23 -14.57
CA VAL A 375 13.48 10.53 -14.48
C VAL A 375 12.29 11.50 -14.39
N CYS A 376 12.43 12.62 -13.67
CA CYS A 376 11.40 13.66 -13.64
C CYS A 376 11.25 14.30 -15.02
N GLU A 377 12.37 14.64 -15.68
CA GLU A 377 12.37 15.23 -17.02
C GLU A 377 11.79 14.29 -18.10
N GLU A 378 12.14 13.01 -18.09
CA GLU A 378 11.59 12.00 -19.01
C GLU A 378 10.08 11.74 -18.85
N VAL A 379 9.49 12.08 -17.70
CA VAL A 379 8.11 11.70 -17.33
C VAL A 379 7.16 12.89 -17.32
N PHE A 380 7.63 14.06 -16.88
CA PHE A 380 6.84 15.29 -16.75
C PHE A 380 7.32 16.41 -17.70
N GLY A 381 8.39 16.18 -18.47
CA GLY A 381 9.08 17.22 -19.23
C GLY A 381 10.02 18.04 -18.34
N ARG A 382 10.77 18.97 -18.94
CA ARG A 382 11.71 19.84 -18.21
C ARG A 382 10.95 20.77 -17.26
N LEU A 383 10.97 20.43 -15.98
CA LEU A 383 10.36 21.21 -14.91
C LEU A 383 11.11 22.54 -14.73
N LYS A 384 10.39 23.58 -14.29
CA LYS A 384 11.02 24.83 -13.85
C LYS A 384 11.89 24.57 -12.61
N THR A 385 12.95 25.35 -12.44
CA THR A 385 13.89 25.27 -11.29
C THR A 385 13.39 25.95 -10.01
N ASN A 386 12.15 26.44 -9.97
CA ASN A 386 11.57 27.17 -8.85
C ASN A 386 10.68 26.30 -7.94
N HIS A 387 10.96 25.01 -7.79
CA HIS A 387 10.21 24.10 -6.90
C HIS A 387 11.07 23.68 -5.70
N MET A 388 10.44 23.19 -4.62
CA MET A 388 11.11 22.86 -3.35
C MET A 388 12.25 21.85 -3.51
N MET A 389 12.12 20.88 -4.42
CA MET A 389 13.15 19.87 -4.69
C MET A 389 14.09 20.27 -5.83
N SER A 390 14.20 21.57 -6.16
CA SER A 390 15.32 22.06 -6.96
C SER A 390 16.65 21.83 -6.22
N PRO A 391 17.74 21.39 -6.90
CA PRO A 391 19.07 21.29 -6.27
C PRO A 391 19.67 22.65 -5.90
N THR A 392 19.04 23.74 -6.34
CA THR A 392 19.39 25.12 -5.99
C THR A 392 18.18 25.84 -5.39
N LEU A 393 18.35 26.34 -4.16
CA LEU A 393 17.37 27.17 -3.45
C LEU A 393 17.33 28.58 -4.05
N ILE A 394 16.70 28.71 -5.21
CA ILE A 394 16.56 29.97 -5.97
C ILE A 394 15.07 30.22 -6.24
N GLN A 395 14.51 31.22 -5.54
CA GLN A 395 13.20 31.84 -5.78
C GLN A 395 12.05 30.84 -6.06
N ILE A 396 11.53 30.20 -5.01
CA ILE A 396 10.45 29.20 -5.09
C ILE A 396 9.12 29.80 -5.59
N ASP A 397 8.43 29.07 -6.47
CA ASP A 397 7.04 29.27 -6.94
C ASP A 397 6.09 29.05 -5.75
N ARG A 398 5.34 30.07 -5.30
CA ARG A 398 4.54 29.95 -4.06
C ARG A 398 3.08 29.61 -4.34
N ALA A 399 2.60 29.87 -5.55
CA ALA A 399 1.43 29.20 -6.14
C ALA A 399 1.61 27.67 -6.22
N ASN A 400 2.82 27.18 -6.51
CA ASN A 400 3.09 25.74 -6.71
C ASN A 400 4.47 25.31 -6.15
N PRO A 401 4.70 25.36 -4.82
CA PRO A 401 6.00 25.06 -4.22
C PRO A 401 6.45 23.61 -4.41
N TRP A 402 5.55 22.69 -4.75
CA TRP A 402 5.85 21.29 -5.00
C TRP A 402 5.62 20.96 -6.48
N SER A 403 6.60 20.32 -7.11
CA SER A 403 6.49 19.95 -8.52
C SER A 403 5.56 18.75 -8.71
N ALA A 404 5.10 18.55 -9.95
CA ALA A 404 4.36 17.35 -10.32
C ALA A 404 5.15 16.06 -10.06
N CYS A 405 6.49 16.09 -10.12
CA CYS A 405 7.34 14.93 -9.81
C CYS A 405 7.40 14.67 -8.30
N SER A 406 7.70 15.68 -7.49
CA SER A 406 7.78 15.55 -6.03
C SER A 406 6.43 15.08 -5.45
N ALA A 407 5.32 15.68 -5.87
CA ALA A 407 3.96 15.26 -5.50
C ALA A 407 3.59 13.84 -5.97
N ALA A 408 4.05 13.41 -7.16
CA ALA A 408 3.82 12.07 -7.69
C ALA A 408 4.61 10.96 -6.95
N ILE A 409 5.79 11.30 -6.43
CA ILE A 409 6.69 10.38 -5.72
C ILE A 409 6.24 10.17 -4.28
N ILE A 410 5.96 11.23 -3.51
CA ILE A 410 5.42 11.09 -2.15
C ILE A 410 4.04 10.40 -2.16
N THR A 411 3.25 10.61 -3.22
CA THR A 411 2.03 9.83 -3.48
C THR A 411 2.30 8.32 -3.59
N ASP A 412 3.36 7.89 -4.28
CA ASP A 412 3.76 6.48 -4.35
C ASP A 412 4.28 5.99 -3.00
N PHE A 413 5.19 6.72 -2.35
CA PHE A 413 5.75 6.39 -1.04
C PHE A 413 4.66 6.11 0.02
N LEU A 414 3.64 6.96 0.10
CA LEU A 414 2.51 6.83 1.03
C LEU A 414 1.52 5.72 0.64
N ASP A 415 1.24 5.52 -0.65
CA ASP A 415 0.33 4.46 -1.11
C ASP A 415 0.99 3.07 -1.03
N SER A 416 2.26 2.94 -1.42
CA SER A 416 3.13 1.76 -1.29
C SER A 416 3.42 1.41 0.19
N GLY A 417 3.17 2.34 1.12
CA GLY A 417 3.20 2.08 2.58
C GLY A 417 4.56 2.24 3.23
N HIS A 418 5.46 3.00 2.61
CA HIS A 418 6.74 3.35 3.20
C HIS A 418 6.59 4.43 4.28
N GLY A 419 5.52 5.24 4.22
CA GLY A 419 5.09 6.16 5.29
C GLY A 419 3.98 5.63 6.20
N ASP A 420 3.89 4.30 6.41
CA ASP A 420 2.83 3.69 7.26
C ASP A 420 3.08 3.84 8.80
N CYS A 421 4.16 4.52 9.23
CA CYS A 421 4.31 5.02 10.62
C CYS A 421 3.46 6.28 10.86
N LEU A 422 3.41 7.18 9.87
CA LEU A 422 2.68 8.46 9.84
C LEU A 422 1.12 8.35 9.87
N LEU A 423 0.56 7.33 10.52
CA LEU A 423 -0.87 6.95 10.44
C LEU A 423 -1.66 7.20 11.73
N ASP A 424 -1.03 7.10 12.89
CA ASP A 424 -1.59 7.62 14.14
C ASP A 424 -1.37 9.13 14.28
N GLN A 425 -1.90 9.70 15.36
CA GLN A 425 -2.21 11.13 15.47
C GLN A 425 -1.73 11.65 16.83
N PRO A 426 -0.89 12.72 16.87
CA PRO A 426 -0.48 13.35 18.11
C PRO A 426 -1.69 13.83 18.92
N ILE A 427 -1.60 13.75 20.25
CA ILE A 427 -2.76 13.62 21.16
C ILE A 427 -3.58 14.92 21.29
N LYS A 428 -4.49 15.15 20.32
CA LYS A 428 -5.38 16.33 20.09
C LYS A 428 -4.77 17.48 19.24
N PRO A 429 -4.84 17.45 17.89
CA PRO A 429 -4.50 18.62 17.08
C PRO A 429 -5.47 19.80 17.32
N ILE A 430 -4.94 21.02 17.28
CA ILE A 430 -5.67 22.29 17.40
C ILE A 430 -6.19 22.71 16.00
N SER A 431 -7.39 23.29 15.92
CA SER A 431 -8.00 23.80 14.68
C SER A 431 -7.54 25.22 14.31
N LEU A 432 -7.63 25.62 13.03
CA LEU A 432 -7.24 26.96 12.57
C LEU A 432 -8.37 27.97 12.88
N PRO A 433 -8.06 29.27 13.05
CA PRO A 433 -9.04 30.34 12.84
C PRO A 433 -9.64 30.23 11.43
N GLU A 434 -10.96 30.44 11.29
CA GLU A 434 -11.68 30.19 10.01
C GLU A 434 -12.09 31.47 9.24
N ASP A 435 -11.77 32.66 9.77
CA ASP A 435 -12.18 33.97 9.22
C ASP A 435 -11.18 34.60 8.24
N LEU A 436 -11.67 35.48 7.35
CA LEU A 436 -10.83 36.22 6.39
C LEU A 436 -10.32 37.56 6.97
N PRO A 437 -9.14 38.06 6.55
CA PRO A 437 -8.53 39.26 7.13
C PRO A 437 -9.42 40.50 7.20
N GLY A 438 -10.16 40.80 6.13
CA GLY A 438 -11.06 41.97 6.08
C GLY A 438 -12.35 41.84 6.90
N ALA A 439 -12.63 40.66 7.46
CA ALA A 439 -13.67 40.50 8.47
C ALA A 439 -13.15 40.86 9.87
N SER A 440 -11.86 40.63 10.13
CA SER A 440 -11.17 41.00 11.37
C SER A 440 -10.70 42.47 11.38
N TYR A 441 -10.37 43.02 10.21
CA TYR A 441 -9.87 44.39 10.06
C TYR A 441 -10.77 45.18 9.11
N ASN A 442 -11.46 46.20 9.64
CA ASN A 442 -12.34 47.06 8.84
C ASN A 442 -11.54 48.05 7.95
N LEU A 443 -12.25 48.81 7.11
CA LEU A 443 -11.63 49.72 6.13
C LEU A 443 -10.80 50.84 6.77
N ASN A 444 -11.22 51.35 7.93
CA ASN A 444 -10.45 52.37 8.66
C ASN A 444 -9.15 51.75 9.19
N GLN A 445 -9.26 50.58 9.84
CA GLN A 445 -8.10 49.85 10.33
C GLN A 445 -7.12 49.54 9.20
N GLN A 446 -7.57 49.12 8.02
CA GLN A 446 -6.69 48.89 6.86
C GLN A 446 -5.96 50.17 6.40
N CYS A 447 -6.58 51.34 6.50
CA CYS A 447 -5.90 52.60 6.23
C CYS A 447 -4.85 52.95 7.30
N GLU A 448 -5.18 52.75 8.58
CA GLU A 448 -4.23 52.96 9.68
C GLU A 448 -3.05 51.99 9.63
N LEU A 449 -3.31 50.75 9.22
CA LEU A 449 -2.32 49.69 9.03
C LEU A 449 -1.39 49.98 7.84
N ALA A 450 -1.90 50.53 6.73
CA ALA A 450 -1.12 50.76 5.51
C ALA A 450 -0.50 52.18 5.37
N PHE A 451 -0.89 53.12 6.23
CA PHE A 451 -0.43 54.52 6.18
C PHE A 451 -0.24 55.20 7.54
N GLY A 452 -0.40 54.48 8.65
CA GLY A 452 -0.17 54.96 10.01
C GLY A 452 -1.44 55.37 10.77
N LEU A 453 -1.40 55.27 12.10
CA LEU A 453 -2.50 55.61 13.02
C LEU A 453 -3.14 56.97 12.71
N GLY A 454 -4.47 57.01 12.67
CA GLY A 454 -5.25 58.19 12.29
C GLY A 454 -5.42 58.40 10.77
N SER A 455 -4.82 57.57 9.91
CA SER A 455 -5.12 57.56 8.47
C SER A 455 -6.50 56.94 8.20
N LYS A 456 -7.39 57.69 7.54
CA LYS A 456 -8.77 57.28 7.26
C LYS A 456 -8.98 57.01 5.77
N PRO A 457 -10.01 56.24 5.38
CA PRO A 457 -10.38 56.08 3.98
C PRO A 457 -10.76 57.44 3.39
N CYS A 458 -10.26 57.73 2.18
CA CYS A 458 -10.63 58.96 1.48
C CYS A 458 -12.08 58.96 0.96
N PRO A 459 -12.69 60.16 0.75
CA PRO A 459 -13.96 60.27 0.04
C PRO A 459 -13.87 59.72 -1.40
N TYR A 460 -15.00 59.21 -1.90
CA TYR A 460 -15.23 58.82 -3.30
C TYR A 460 -14.19 57.87 -3.92
N MET A 461 -14.21 56.60 -3.50
CA MET A 461 -13.39 55.51 -4.07
C MET A 461 -14.20 54.51 -4.90
N GLN A 462 -13.51 53.80 -5.80
CA GLN A 462 -13.98 52.50 -6.28
C GLN A 462 -13.77 51.44 -5.20
N TYR A 463 -14.84 50.73 -4.85
CA TYR A 463 -14.84 49.66 -3.87
C TYR A 463 -13.91 48.50 -4.26
N CYS A 464 -13.18 47.99 -3.28
CA CYS A 464 -12.32 46.80 -3.35
C CYS A 464 -11.12 46.83 -4.31
N THR A 465 -11.13 47.62 -5.39
CA THR A 465 -10.09 47.57 -6.43
C THR A 465 -8.76 48.19 -5.99
N LYS A 466 -8.80 49.33 -5.30
CA LYS A 466 -7.63 50.00 -4.71
C LYS A 466 -8.02 50.67 -3.39
N LEU A 467 -7.24 50.47 -2.34
CA LEU A 467 -7.39 51.25 -1.10
C LEU A 467 -6.71 52.62 -1.27
N TRP A 468 -7.44 53.70 -0.98
CA TRP A 468 -6.90 55.06 -0.85
C TRP A 468 -7.19 55.60 0.55
N CYS A 469 -6.19 56.25 1.15
CA CYS A 469 -6.27 56.74 2.51
C CYS A 469 -5.71 58.17 2.64
N THR A 470 -6.12 58.88 3.68
CA THR A 470 -5.67 60.23 3.99
C THR A 470 -4.25 60.20 4.54
N GLY A 471 -3.28 60.65 3.74
CA GLY A 471 -1.92 60.96 4.17
C GLY A 471 -1.74 62.45 4.48
N LYS A 472 -0.56 62.82 4.99
CA LYS A 472 -0.12 64.22 5.10
C LYS A 472 1.06 64.44 4.17
N ALA A 473 0.88 65.23 3.11
CA ALA A 473 1.97 65.67 2.24
C ALA A 473 2.20 67.16 2.46
N ARG A 474 3.42 67.54 2.89
CA ARG A 474 3.80 68.94 3.20
C ARG A 474 2.80 69.66 4.13
N GLY A 475 2.20 68.92 5.07
CA GLY A 475 1.21 69.41 6.03
C GLY A 475 -0.26 69.36 5.57
N GLN A 476 -0.53 69.26 4.26
CA GLN A 476 -1.90 69.13 3.74
C GLN A 476 -2.38 67.67 3.72
N ILE A 477 -3.69 67.47 3.93
CA ILE A 477 -4.33 66.16 3.86
C ILE A 477 -4.54 65.79 2.39
N VAL A 478 -3.94 64.68 1.95
CA VAL A 478 -4.00 64.21 0.56
C VAL A 478 -4.37 62.73 0.47
N CYS A 479 -5.01 62.32 -0.61
CA CYS A 479 -5.37 60.92 -0.82
C CYS A 479 -4.25 60.15 -1.51
N GLN A 480 -3.74 59.12 -0.84
CA GLN A 480 -2.64 58.28 -1.30
C GLN A 480 -3.04 56.80 -1.34
N THR A 481 -2.44 56.04 -2.26
CA THR A 481 -2.65 54.60 -2.44
C THR A 481 -1.31 53.94 -2.74
N ARG A 482 -1.16 52.65 -2.38
CA ARG A 482 -0.04 51.80 -2.84
C ARG A 482 -0.51 50.70 -3.81
N HIS A 483 -1.67 50.92 -4.44
CA HIS A 483 -2.30 50.07 -5.47
C HIS A 483 -2.71 48.64 -5.05
N PHE A 484 -2.72 48.33 -3.76
CA PHE A 484 -3.31 47.09 -3.23
C PHE A 484 -4.84 47.19 -3.15
N PRO A 485 -5.58 46.09 -3.35
CA PRO A 485 -7.03 46.02 -3.16
C PRO A 485 -7.39 46.11 -1.67
N TRP A 486 -8.68 46.27 -1.37
CA TRP A 486 -9.16 46.14 0.01
C TRP A 486 -9.10 44.66 0.42
N ALA A 487 -8.83 44.37 1.69
CA ALA A 487 -8.60 42.99 2.15
C ALA A 487 -9.82 42.08 1.88
N ASP A 488 -9.58 40.80 1.57
CA ASP A 488 -10.66 39.82 1.41
C ASP A 488 -11.44 39.72 2.73
N GLY A 489 -12.77 39.93 2.70
CA GLY A 489 -13.64 40.06 3.89
C GLY A 489 -14.18 41.48 4.15
N THR A 490 -13.55 42.53 3.62
CA THR A 490 -13.84 43.94 3.97
C THR A 490 -15.21 44.39 3.48
N SER A 491 -16.05 44.99 4.33
CA SER A 491 -17.35 45.53 3.89
C SER A 491 -17.19 46.62 2.82
N CYS A 492 -18.01 46.56 1.77
CA CYS A 492 -17.99 47.47 0.62
C CYS A 492 -19.37 48.02 0.22
N GLY A 493 -20.31 48.02 1.17
CA GLY A 493 -21.68 48.51 1.00
C GLY A 493 -22.69 47.62 1.71
N ASP A 494 -23.97 47.98 1.65
CA ASP A 494 -25.03 47.22 2.29
C ASP A 494 -25.02 45.76 1.83
N GLY A 495 -24.85 44.85 2.80
CA GLY A 495 -24.78 43.42 2.56
C GLY A 495 -23.65 42.96 1.63
N ARG A 496 -22.58 43.74 1.42
CA ARG A 496 -21.50 43.42 0.45
C ARG A 496 -20.10 43.53 1.06
N PHE A 497 -19.17 42.72 0.55
CA PHE A 497 -17.78 42.66 1.00
C PHE A 497 -16.79 42.37 -0.14
N CYS A 498 -15.51 42.63 0.09
CA CYS A 498 -14.45 42.45 -0.90
C CYS A 498 -13.95 41.00 -0.99
N MET A 499 -13.78 40.50 -2.21
CA MET A 499 -13.11 39.24 -2.51
C MET A 499 -12.35 39.38 -3.84
N LYS A 500 -11.05 39.06 -3.84
CA LYS A 500 -10.13 39.15 -4.99
C LYS A 500 -10.17 40.51 -5.72
N GLY A 501 -10.27 41.60 -4.96
CA GLY A 501 -10.35 42.97 -5.50
C GLY A 501 -11.71 43.37 -6.09
N THR A 502 -12.75 42.55 -5.91
CA THR A 502 -14.13 42.85 -6.37
C THR A 502 -15.12 42.89 -5.21
N CYS A 503 -16.12 43.77 -5.28
CA CYS A 503 -17.18 43.88 -4.28
C CYS A 503 -18.31 42.87 -4.59
N VAL A 504 -18.54 41.92 -3.67
CA VAL A 504 -19.46 40.79 -3.82
C VAL A 504 -20.45 40.73 -2.65
N GLU A 505 -21.63 40.13 -2.83
CA GLU A 505 -22.63 40.00 -1.76
C GLU A 505 -22.16 39.07 -0.64
N ARG A 506 -22.51 39.44 0.61
CA ARG A 506 -22.11 38.82 1.90
C ARG A 506 -22.68 37.42 2.09
N HIS A 507 -22.20 36.53 1.25
CA HIS A 507 -22.29 35.10 1.45
C HIS A 507 -21.27 34.66 2.50
N ASN A 508 -21.69 33.72 3.35
CA ASN A 508 -20.92 33.22 4.48
C ASN A 508 -19.49 32.80 4.06
N ILE A 509 -18.46 33.22 4.80
CA ILE A 509 -17.05 33.05 4.43
C ILE A 509 -16.63 31.57 4.36
N SER A 510 -17.28 30.73 5.16
CA SER A 510 -17.23 29.25 5.04
C SER A 510 -17.61 28.69 3.66
N LYS A 511 -18.21 29.50 2.77
CA LYS A 511 -18.54 29.21 1.37
C LYS A 511 -17.39 29.51 0.38
N TYR A 512 -16.33 30.20 0.84
CA TYR A 512 -15.15 30.59 0.04
C TYR A 512 -13.87 29.81 0.42
N ARG A 513 -13.80 29.21 1.61
CA ARG A 513 -12.90 28.08 1.84
C ARG A 513 -13.39 26.91 0.97
N VAL A 514 -12.58 26.52 -0.01
CA VAL A 514 -12.95 25.44 -0.92
C VAL A 514 -12.30 24.17 -0.40
N ASP A 515 -13.00 23.40 0.43
CA ASP A 515 -12.58 22.05 0.78
C ASP A 515 -12.61 21.18 -0.49
N GLY A 516 -11.49 20.52 -0.79
CA GLY A 516 -11.29 19.77 -2.02
C GLY A 516 -12.27 18.61 -2.11
N SER A 517 -12.90 18.44 -3.28
CA SER A 517 -13.78 17.31 -3.55
C SER A 517 -13.32 16.48 -4.75
N TRP A 518 -13.58 15.17 -4.62
CA TRP A 518 -13.10 14.17 -5.57
C TRP A 518 -13.73 14.31 -6.95
N GLY A 519 -12.88 14.41 -7.96
CA GLY A 519 -13.29 14.32 -9.35
C GLY A 519 -13.87 12.97 -9.75
N LYS A 520 -14.43 12.93 -10.96
CA LYS A 520 -14.90 11.69 -11.59
C LYS A 520 -13.74 10.69 -11.70
N TRP A 521 -14.05 9.41 -11.54
CA TRP A 521 -13.08 8.35 -11.79
C TRP A 521 -12.67 8.35 -13.26
N THR A 522 -11.37 8.16 -13.54
CA THR A 522 -10.91 7.78 -14.87
C THR A 522 -11.59 6.47 -15.31
N PRO A 523 -11.62 6.18 -16.62
CA PRO A 523 -11.73 4.81 -17.10
C PRO A 523 -10.70 3.89 -16.44
N TYR A 524 -10.96 2.59 -16.47
CA TYR A 524 -9.96 1.59 -16.16
C TYR A 524 -8.91 1.55 -17.27
N GLY A 525 -7.62 1.68 -16.90
CA GLY A 525 -6.50 1.57 -17.83
C GLY A 525 -6.33 0.15 -18.41
N GLN A 526 -5.27 -0.08 -19.18
CA GLN A 526 -4.96 -1.41 -19.70
C GLN A 526 -4.76 -2.45 -18.56
N CYS A 527 -4.99 -3.73 -18.87
CA CYS A 527 -4.76 -4.82 -17.94
C CYS A 527 -3.26 -5.08 -17.81
N SER A 528 -2.73 -5.19 -16.58
CA SER A 528 -1.30 -5.38 -16.31
C SER A 528 -0.71 -6.70 -16.83
N ARG A 529 -1.54 -7.67 -17.23
CA ARG A 529 -1.14 -8.99 -17.75
C ARG A 529 -2.13 -9.44 -18.83
N THR A 530 -1.64 -10.14 -19.85
CA THR A 530 -2.47 -10.71 -20.93
C THR A 530 -3.24 -11.97 -20.53
N CYS A 531 -2.76 -12.69 -19.52
CA CYS A 531 -3.35 -13.94 -18.99
C CYS A 531 -3.01 -14.14 -17.51
N GLY A 532 -3.61 -15.16 -16.90
CA GLY A 532 -3.27 -15.70 -15.59
C GLY A 532 -3.64 -14.80 -14.40
N GLY A 533 -4.53 -13.82 -14.59
CA GLY A 533 -4.96 -12.85 -13.60
C GLY A 533 -4.09 -11.58 -13.58
N GLY A 534 -4.48 -10.59 -14.38
CA GLY A 534 -3.97 -9.22 -14.31
C GLY A 534 -4.86 -8.30 -13.49
N VAL A 535 -4.48 -7.02 -13.42
CA VAL A 535 -5.20 -5.95 -12.70
C VAL A 535 -5.35 -4.73 -13.60
N GLN A 536 -6.54 -4.10 -13.56
CA GLN A 536 -6.76 -2.76 -14.10
C GLN A 536 -6.91 -1.75 -12.96
N LEU A 537 -6.33 -0.58 -13.14
CA LEU A 537 -6.43 0.55 -12.22
C LEU A 537 -7.29 1.67 -12.81
N ALA A 538 -7.99 2.40 -11.96
CA ALA A 538 -8.61 3.68 -12.28
C ALA A 538 -8.34 4.67 -11.14
N LYS A 539 -7.99 5.91 -11.48
CA LYS A 539 -7.59 6.96 -10.53
C LYS A 539 -8.72 8.01 -10.43
N ARG A 540 -8.63 8.90 -9.44
CA ARG A 540 -9.33 10.19 -9.42
C ARG A 540 -8.53 11.22 -8.63
N GLU A 541 -8.70 12.49 -9.00
CA GLU A 541 -7.96 13.63 -8.47
C GLU A 541 -8.83 14.47 -7.53
N CYS A 542 -8.18 15.32 -6.74
CA CYS A 542 -8.84 16.27 -5.86
C CYS A 542 -9.06 17.60 -6.59
N ASN A 543 -10.01 17.63 -7.52
CA ASN A 543 -10.12 18.71 -8.51
C ASN A 543 -11.57 19.17 -8.81
N SER A 544 -12.59 18.66 -8.10
CA SER A 544 -14.01 18.92 -8.41
C SER A 544 -14.84 19.34 -7.18
N PRO A 545 -14.59 20.52 -6.57
CA PRO A 545 -13.52 21.48 -6.90
C PRO A 545 -12.16 21.11 -6.30
N ALA A 546 -11.11 21.78 -6.77
CA ALA A 546 -9.77 21.70 -6.18
C ALA A 546 -9.70 22.45 -4.84
N PRO A 547 -8.90 21.98 -3.86
CA PRO A 547 -8.78 22.61 -2.56
C PRO A 547 -8.10 23.99 -2.68
N ALA A 548 -8.71 25.02 -2.08
CA ALA A 548 -8.23 26.40 -2.14
C ALA A 548 -8.61 27.21 -0.89
N ASN A 549 -7.88 28.32 -0.65
CA ASN A 549 -8.07 29.22 0.50
C ASN A 549 -8.05 28.46 1.85
N GLY A 550 -7.00 27.68 2.10
CA GLY A 550 -6.87 26.85 3.32
C GLY A 550 -7.79 25.62 3.37
N GLY A 551 -8.56 25.35 2.31
CA GLY A 551 -9.46 24.20 2.24
C GLY A 551 -8.75 22.85 2.31
N LYS A 552 -9.38 21.89 3.00
CA LYS A 552 -8.85 20.56 3.25
C LYS A 552 -8.65 19.77 1.96
N TYR A 553 -7.52 19.08 1.84
CA TYR A 553 -7.30 18.15 0.72
C TYR A 553 -8.23 16.93 0.84
N CYS A 554 -8.65 16.37 -0.30
CA CYS A 554 -9.65 15.32 -0.35
C CYS A 554 -9.26 14.08 0.45
N GLU A 555 -10.09 13.68 1.40
CA GLU A 555 -9.96 12.38 2.08
C GLU A 555 -10.77 11.29 1.38
N GLY A 556 -10.23 10.08 1.25
CA GLY A 556 -10.91 8.94 0.63
C GLY A 556 -10.11 8.25 -0.47
N VAL A 557 -10.71 7.21 -1.06
CA VAL A 557 -10.05 6.32 -2.01
C VAL A 557 -9.68 7.09 -3.29
N ARG A 558 -8.39 7.14 -3.64
CA ARG A 558 -7.86 7.80 -4.86
C ARG A 558 -7.56 6.83 -6.01
N VAL A 559 -7.32 5.54 -5.72
CA VAL A 559 -7.19 4.49 -6.75
C VAL A 559 -8.16 3.35 -6.45
N LYS A 560 -8.95 2.94 -7.46
CA LYS A 560 -9.75 1.70 -7.45
C LYS A 560 -9.14 0.70 -8.43
N TYR A 561 -9.25 -0.59 -8.12
CA TYR A 561 -8.69 -1.66 -8.93
C TYR A 561 -9.73 -2.77 -9.19
N ARG A 562 -9.51 -3.58 -10.22
CA ARG A 562 -10.27 -4.81 -10.50
C ARG A 562 -9.38 -5.85 -11.18
N SER A 563 -9.66 -7.14 -11.00
CA SER A 563 -9.01 -8.20 -11.80
C SER A 563 -9.46 -8.14 -13.26
N CYS A 564 -8.60 -8.61 -14.16
CA CYS A 564 -8.83 -8.78 -15.60
C CYS A 564 -8.05 -10.00 -16.09
N ASN A 565 -8.35 -10.49 -17.31
CA ASN A 565 -7.61 -11.54 -18.00
C ASN A 565 -7.30 -12.74 -17.09
N LEU A 566 -8.35 -13.35 -16.54
CA LEU A 566 -8.28 -14.38 -15.49
C LEU A 566 -7.93 -15.78 -16.05
N ASP A 567 -8.07 -15.95 -17.35
CA ASP A 567 -7.89 -17.19 -18.09
C ASP A 567 -6.43 -17.65 -18.01
N LEU A 568 -6.20 -18.96 -17.94
CA LEU A 568 -4.86 -19.51 -17.69
C LEU A 568 -3.89 -19.15 -18.83
N CYS A 569 -2.66 -18.81 -18.47
CA CYS A 569 -1.57 -18.72 -19.43
C CYS A 569 -1.21 -20.12 -19.96
N SER A 570 -0.62 -20.18 -21.15
CA SER A 570 0.04 -21.40 -21.65
C SER A 570 1.14 -21.87 -20.71
N GLU A 571 1.31 -23.19 -20.57
CA GLU A 571 2.32 -23.83 -19.73
C GLU A 571 3.76 -23.49 -20.18
N SER A 572 4.33 -22.38 -19.71
CA SER A 572 5.73 -22.00 -19.93
C SER A 572 6.72 -22.79 -19.05
N GLY A 573 6.21 -23.61 -18.13
CA GLY A 573 7.00 -24.29 -17.09
C GLY A 573 7.55 -23.37 -15.99
N LYS A 574 7.31 -22.05 -16.08
CA LYS A 574 7.78 -21.03 -15.14
C LYS A 574 6.63 -20.23 -14.55
N SER A 575 6.85 -19.61 -13.40
CA SER A 575 5.94 -18.60 -12.88
C SER A 575 6.26 -17.21 -13.45
N PHE A 576 5.24 -16.38 -13.59
CA PHE A 576 5.36 -14.97 -14.01
C PHE A 576 6.33 -14.13 -13.14
N ARG A 577 6.69 -14.61 -11.94
CA ARG A 577 7.69 -13.96 -11.07
C ARG A 577 9.12 -14.44 -11.32
N GLU A 578 9.30 -15.67 -11.80
CA GLU A 578 10.58 -16.17 -12.32
C GLU A 578 10.93 -15.43 -13.61
N GLU A 579 9.97 -15.30 -14.53
CA GLU A 579 10.11 -14.49 -15.76
C GLU A 579 10.55 -13.04 -15.45
N GLN A 580 9.99 -12.41 -14.40
CA GLN A 580 10.41 -11.08 -13.94
C GLN A 580 11.82 -11.04 -13.33
N CYS A 581 12.31 -12.10 -12.69
CA CYS A 581 13.72 -12.17 -12.24
C CYS A 581 14.66 -12.42 -13.43
N GLU A 582 14.29 -13.31 -14.34
CA GLU A 582 15.11 -13.69 -15.50
C GLU A 582 15.34 -12.54 -16.48
N ALA A 583 14.43 -11.56 -16.53
CA ALA A 583 14.60 -10.30 -17.27
C ALA A 583 15.85 -9.48 -16.85
N PHE A 584 16.46 -9.78 -15.71
CA PHE A 584 17.71 -9.17 -15.22
C PHE A 584 18.95 -10.07 -15.41
N ASN A 585 18.83 -11.24 -16.04
CA ASN A 585 19.97 -12.09 -16.37
C ASN A 585 20.89 -11.32 -17.34
N GLY A 586 22.19 -11.22 -17.01
CA GLY A 586 23.16 -10.41 -17.75
C GLY A 586 23.24 -8.93 -17.33
N TYR A 587 22.41 -8.46 -16.39
CA TYR A 587 22.52 -7.11 -15.85
C TYR A 587 23.59 -7.06 -14.74
N ASN A 588 24.76 -6.50 -15.04
CA ASN A 588 25.89 -6.44 -14.10
C ASN A 588 25.64 -5.43 -12.96
N HIS A 589 25.34 -5.93 -11.76
CA HIS A 589 25.47 -5.15 -10.52
C HIS A 589 26.97 -5.05 -10.15
N SER A 590 27.57 -3.87 -10.38
CA SER A 590 29.00 -3.57 -10.18
C SER A 590 29.49 -3.84 -8.76
N THR A 591 29.82 -5.10 -8.49
CA THR A 591 30.31 -5.61 -7.20
C THR A 591 31.26 -6.78 -7.46
N ASN A 592 32.45 -6.77 -6.85
CA ASN A 592 33.52 -7.75 -7.09
C ASN A 592 33.25 -9.12 -6.41
N ARG A 593 32.00 -9.59 -6.43
CA ARG A 593 31.50 -10.79 -5.72
C ARG A 593 30.52 -11.64 -6.53
N LEU A 594 30.21 -11.26 -7.78
CA LEU A 594 29.34 -11.98 -8.70
C LEU A 594 30.05 -12.21 -10.02
N THR A 595 29.78 -13.34 -10.68
CA THR A 595 30.25 -13.63 -12.04
C THR A 595 29.38 -12.93 -13.08
N ALA A 596 29.90 -12.74 -14.30
CA ALA A 596 29.18 -12.06 -15.39
C ALA A 596 27.92 -12.82 -15.91
N THR A 597 27.64 -14.01 -15.39
CA THR A 597 26.57 -14.92 -15.84
C THR A 597 25.64 -15.36 -14.70
N VAL A 598 25.18 -14.40 -13.88
CA VAL A 598 24.18 -14.66 -12.84
C VAL A 598 22.83 -15.05 -13.47
N SER A 599 22.32 -16.21 -13.06
CA SER A 599 20.91 -16.61 -13.22
C SER A 599 20.13 -16.17 -11.98
N TRP A 600 19.10 -15.35 -12.16
CA TRP A 600 18.25 -14.83 -11.08
C TRP A 600 16.98 -15.67 -10.89
N VAL A 601 16.70 -16.07 -9.65
CA VAL A 601 15.45 -16.78 -9.29
C VAL A 601 14.77 -16.10 -8.08
N PRO A 602 13.42 -16.10 -7.95
CA PRO A 602 12.76 -15.42 -6.84
C PRO A 602 13.13 -15.97 -5.46
N LYS A 603 13.07 -15.07 -4.46
CA LYS A 603 13.17 -15.41 -3.04
C LYS A 603 11.82 -15.15 -2.37
N TYR A 604 11.29 -16.17 -1.68
CA TYR A 604 10.03 -16.09 -0.93
C TYR A 604 10.25 -16.31 0.59
N SER A 605 10.95 -17.37 0.99
CA SER A 605 11.31 -17.62 2.38
C SER A 605 12.23 -16.54 2.96
N GLY A 606 11.99 -16.17 4.21
CA GLY A 606 12.65 -15.05 4.88
C GLY A 606 12.29 -13.65 4.35
N VAL A 607 11.30 -13.50 3.46
CA VAL A 607 10.82 -12.17 3.01
C VAL A 607 9.71 -11.66 3.94
N SER A 608 9.96 -10.48 4.53
CA SER A 608 9.02 -9.73 5.37
C SER A 608 7.63 -9.60 4.71
N PRO A 609 6.52 -9.76 5.45
CA PRO A 609 5.16 -9.61 4.91
C PRO A 609 4.87 -8.27 4.22
N ARG A 610 5.58 -7.19 4.57
CA ARG A 610 5.49 -5.89 3.87
C ARG A 610 6.16 -5.94 2.50
N ASP A 611 7.26 -6.68 2.37
CA ASP A 611 8.12 -6.74 1.18
C ASP A 611 7.74 -7.84 0.17
N LYS A 612 6.71 -8.67 0.46
CA LYS A 612 6.27 -9.80 -0.40
C LYS A 612 5.81 -9.42 -1.81
N CYS A 613 5.74 -8.13 -2.14
CA CYS A 613 5.44 -7.64 -3.49
C CYS A 613 6.57 -6.80 -4.11
N LYS A 614 7.75 -6.71 -3.49
CA LYS A 614 9.00 -6.29 -4.15
C LYS A 614 9.53 -7.42 -5.04
N LEU A 615 10.31 -7.12 -6.07
CA LEU A 615 10.99 -8.15 -6.86
C LEU A 615 12.32 -8.50 -6.17
N ILE A 616 12.26 -9.46 -5.25
CA ILE A 616 13.44 -9.96 -4.54
C ILE A 616 13.90 -11.25 -5.21
N CYS A 617 15.10 -11.22 -5.80
CA CYS A 617 15.70 -12.34 -6.50
C CYS A 617 17.02 -12.74 -5.80
N ARG A 618 17.37 -14.02 -5.86
CA ARG A 618 18.68 -14.55 -5.45
C ARG A 618 19.46 -15.00 -6.67
N ALA A 619 20.78 -14.86 -6.62
CA ALA A 619 21.66 -15.45 -7.62
C ALA A 619 21.69 -16.96 -7.41
N ASN A 620 21.31 -17.73 -8.44
CA ASN A 620 21.14 -19.18 -8.36
C ASN A 620 22.44 -19.88 -7.91
N GLY A 621 22.31 -20.90 -7.07
CA GLY A 621 23.45 -21.56 -6.40
C GLY A 621 24.10 -20.77 -5.25
N THR A 622 23.80 -19.48 -5.06
CA THR A 622 24.40 -18.65 -3.99
C THR A 622 23.43 -18.35 -2.83
N GLY A 623 23.97 -17.88 -1.71
CA GLY A 623 23.18 -17.32 -0.60
C GLY A 623 22.77 -15.85 -0.78
N TYR A 624 23.32 -15.13 -1.77
CA TYR A 624 23.12 -13.71 -1.95
C TYR A 624 21.79 -13.38 -2.65
N PHE A 625 21.15 -12.30 -2.21
CA PHE A 625 19.85 -11.86 -2.71
C PHE A 625 19.76 -10.33 -2.75
N TYR A 626 19.06 -9.83 -3.76
CA TYR A 626 18.98 -8.41 -4.11
C TYR A 626 17.53 -8.04 -4.42
N VAL A 627 17.20 -6.75 -4.27
CA VAL A 627 15.89 -6.20 -4.64
C VAL A 627 16.04 -5.56 -6.03
N LEU A 628 15.68 -6.30 -7.08
CA LEU A 628 15.88 -5.85 -8.46
C LEU A 628 14.82 -4.84 -8.93
N ALA A 629 13.64 -4.85 -8.29
CA ALA A 629 12.60 -3.85 -8.52
C ALA A 629 11.75 -3.60 -7.24
N PRO A 630 11.24 -2.36 -7.04
CA PRO A 630 10.46 -2.00 -5.85
C PRO A 630 9.08 -2.65 -5.81
N LYS A 631 8.57 -3.09 -6.95
CA LYS A 631 7.31 -3.81 -7.08
C LYS A 631 7.44 -4.85 -8.19
N VAL A 632 6.76 -5.97 -8.02
CA VAL A 632 6.41 -6.85 -9.15
C VAL A 632 5.24 -6.25 -9.93
N VAL A 633 5.08 -6.65 -11.19
CA VAL A 633 3.93 -6.27 -12.03
C VAL A 633 2.62 -6.67 -11.36
N ASP A 634 1.63 -5.77 -11.35
CA ASP A 634 0.35 -6.00 -10.68
C ASP A 634 -0.35 -7.27 -11.22
N GLY A 635 -0.95 -8.05 -10.32
CA GLY A 635 -1.50 -9.38 -10.62
C GLY A 635 -0.51 -10.54 -10.41
N THR A 636 0.78 -10.27 -10.22
CA THR A 636 1.74 -11.31 -9.79
C THR A 636 1.35 -11.88 -8.41
N PRO A 637 1.33 -13.21 -8.20
CA PRO A 637 1.07 -13.80 -6.89
C PRO A 637 2.11 -13.40 -5.83
N CYS A 638 1.66 -13.10 -4.60
CA CYS A 638 2.54 -12.72 -3.49
C CYS A 638 3.47 -13.87 -3.05
N ALA A 639 3.03 -15.12 -3.24
CA ALA A 639 3.78 -16.35 -2.99
C ALA A 639 3.18 -17.50 -3.86
N PRO A 640 3.93 -18.56 -4.19
CA PRO A 640 3.50 -19.57 -5.17
C PRO A 640 2.22 -20.34 -4.80
N ASP A 641 1.96 -20.47 -3.50
CA ASP A 641 0.83 -21.18 -2.89
C ASP A 641 -0.36 -20.25 -2.56
N SER A 642 -0.21 -18.93 -2.67
CA SER A 642 -1.21 -17.97 -2.21
C SER A 642 -2.20 -17.54 -3.31
N THR A 643 -3.48 -17.35 -2.93
CA THR A 643 -4.47 -16.62 -3.74
C THR A 643 -4.31 -15.10 -3.63
N SER A 644 -3.31 -14.60 -2.89
CA SER A 644 -3.06 -13.17 -2.77
C SER A 644 -2.19 -12.70 -3.93
N VAL A 645 -2.56 -11.58 -4.54
CA VAL A 645 -1.85 -10.97 -5.68
C VAL A 645 -1.36 -9.57 -5.31
N CYS A 646 -0.27 -9.15 -5.94
CA CYS A 646 0.30 -7.83 -5.77
C CYS A 646 -0.50 -6.78 -6.54
N VAL A 647 -0.76 -5.63 -5.89
CA VAL A 647 -1.41 -4.45 -6.49
C VAL A 647 -0.68 -3.22 -5.95
N GLN A 648 -0.04 -2.45 -6.83
CA GLN A 648 0.79 -1.27 -6.52
C GLN A 648 1.70 -1.52 -5.30
N GLY A 649 2.58 -2.51 -5.42
CA GLY A 649 3.57 -2.86 -4.39
C GLY A 649 3.01 -3.50 -3.10
N LYS A 650 1.69 -3.58 -2.91
CA LYS A 650 1.05 -4.18 -1.72
C LYS A 650 0.38 -5.52 -2.03
N CYS A 651 0.53 -6.49 -1.12
CA CYS A 651 -0.14 -7.79 -1.24
C CYS A 651 -1.62 -7.69 -0.86
N ILE A 652 -2.52 -8.02 -1.80
CA ILE A 652 -3.98 -7.97 -1.65
C ILE A 652 -4.56 -9.39 -1.79
N LYS A 653 -5.49 -9.76 -0.90
CA LYS A 653 -6.17 -11.06 -0.96
C LYS A 653 -7.19 -11.06 -2.11
N ALA A 654 -6.98 -11.93 -3.11
CA ALA A 654 -8.03 -12.34 -4.04
C ALA A 654 -8.62 -13.70 -3.60
N GLY A 655 -9.78 -14.04 -4.14
CA GLY A 655 -10.35 -15.37 -3.97
C GLY A 655 -9.59 -16.44 -4.75
N CYS A 656 -9.92 -17.71 -4.52
CA CYS A 656 -9.43 -18.83 -5.32
C CYS A 656 -9.84 -18.77 -6.81
N ASP A 657 -10.75 -17.87 -7.15
CA ASP A 657 -11.24 -17.56 -8.49
C ASP A 657 -10.44 -16.43 -9.17
N GLY A 658 -9.30 -16.02 -8.59
CA GLY A 658 -8.45 -14.93 -9.08
C GLY A 658 -9.06 -13.52 -8.93
N LYS A 659 -10.28 -13.42 -8.38
CA LYS A 659 -11.03 -12.15 -8.33
C LYS A 659 -10.68 -11.39 -7.05
N LEU A 660 -10.10 -10.20 -7.24
CA LEU A 660 -9.81 -9.24 -6.16
C LEU A 660 -11.10 -8.88 -5.42
N GLY A 661 -11.09 -9.02 -4.09
CA GLY A 661 -12.26 -8.83 -3.24
C GLY A 661 -13.25 -10.02 -3.18
N SER A 662 -13.05 -11.09 -3.97
CA SER A 662 -13.84 -12.32 -3.82
C SER A 662 -13.58 -12.98 -2.47
N LYS A 663 -14.65 -13.52 -1.88
CA LYS A 663 -14.61 -14.22 -0.58
C LYS A 663 -14.42 -15.74 -0.75
N LYS A 664 -14.41 -16.27 -1.98
CA LYS A 664 -14.21 -17.70 -2.26
C LYS A 664 -12.81 -18.15 -1.83
N LYS A 665 -12.73 -19.34 -1.21
CA LYS A 665 -11.48 -20.00 -0.81
C LYS A 665 -11.43 -21.40 -1.43
N PHE A 666 -10.23 -21.96 -1.56
CA PHE A 666 -10.09 -23.39 -1.76
C PHE A 666 -10.62 -24.13 -0.52
N ASP A 667 -11.32 -25.24 -0.76
CA ASP A 667 -11.61 -26.23 0.26
C ASP A 667 -10.38 -27.14 0.48
N LYS A 668 -10.51 -28.16 1.34
CA LYS A 668 -9.38 -29.07 1.63
C LYS A 668 -9.01 -29.98 0.46
N CYS A 669 -9.88 -30.08 -0.54
CA CYS A 669 -9.67 -30.83 -1.79
C CYS A 669 -9.06 -29.96 -2.90
N SER A 670 -8.61 -28.74 -2.56
CA SER A 670 -8.15 -27.71 -3.51
C SER A 670 -9.21 -27.27 -4.54
N VAL A 671 -10.51 -27.46 -4.26
CA VAL A 671 -11.61 -27.00 -5.12
C VAL A 671 -12.04 -25.60 -4.71
N CYS A 672 -12.11 -24.67 -5.67
CA CYS A 672 -12.44 -23.28 -5.39
C CYS A 672 -13.93 -23.10 -5.05
N GLY A 673 -14.23 -22.82 -3.77
CA GLY A 673 -15.59 -22.78 -3.24
C GLY A 673 -16.22 -24.17 -3.09
N GLY A 674 -15.41 -25.23 -3.01
CA GLY A 674 -15.89 -26.59 -2.77
C GLY A 674 -16.40 -26.84 -1.35
N ASP A 675 -17.03 -27.99 -1.14
CA ASP A 675 -17.69 -28.39 0.10
C ASP A 675 -16.91 -29.45 0.90
N ASN A 676 -15.69 -29.80 0.47
CA ASN A 676 -14.82 -30.86 0.99
C ASN A 676 -15.29 -32.31 0.72
N LYS A 677 -16.29 -32.57 -0.13
CA LYS A 677 -16.74 -33.95 -0.45
C LYS A 677 -15.97 -34.61 -1.60
N SER A 678 -15.25 -33.83 -2.42
CA SER A 678 -14.50 -34.32 -3.58
C SER A 678 -13.18 -35.03 -3.24
N CYS A 679 -12.84 -35.19 -1.96
CA CYS A 679 -11.62 -35.85 -1.50
C CYS A 679 -11.82 -36.61 -0.18
N LYS A 680 -10.94 -37.57 0.11
CA LYS A 680 -10.86 -38.31 1.37
C LYS A 680 -9.59 -37.91 2.14
N LYS A 681 -9.74 -37.62 3.43
CA LYS A 681 -8.61 -37.38 4.34
C LYS A 681 -7.85 -38.69 4.59
N VAL A 682 -6.52 -38.62 4.50
CA VAL A 682 -5.57 -39.59 5.07
C VAL A 682 -4.83 -38.90 6.22
N SER A 683 -4.62 -39.60 7.34
CA SER A 683 -3.79 -39.08 8.43
C SER A 683 -3.29 -40.17 9.36
N GLY A 684 -2.12 -39.99 9.93
CA GLY A 684 -1.49 -40.92 10.85
C GLY A 684 -0.49 -40.26 11.81
N LEU A 685 0.15 -41.09 12.63
CA LEU A 685 1.13 -40.72 13.64
C LEU A 685 2.26 -41.75 13.65
N PHE A 686 3.50 -41.28 13.65
CA PHE A 686 4.71 -42.11 13.76
C PHE A 686 5.48 -41.77 15.04
N THR A 687 5.88 -42.80 15.80
CA THR A 687 6.52 -42.65 17.13
C THR A 687 7.60 -43.67 17.48
N LYS A 688 8.03 -44.52 16.54
CA LYS A 688 9.02 -45.59 16.81
C LYS A 688 10.40 -45.18 16.25
N PRO A 689 11.39 -44.80 17.07
CA PRO A 689 12.71 -44.43 16.57
C PRO A 689 13.55 -45.68 16.26
N MET A 690 14.06 -45.77 15.03
CA MET A 690 15.25 -46.53 14.65
C MET A 690 16.37 -45.54 14.32
N HIS A 691 17.63 -45.92 14.52
CA HIS A 691 18.75 -45.01 14.30
C HIS A 691 18.94 -44.70 12.80
N GLY A 692 18.97 -43.43 12.42
CA GLY A 692 19.02 -42.98 11.03
C GLY A 692 17.66 -42.59 10.47
N TYR A 693 17.43 -42.84 9.18
CA TYR A 693 16.22 -42.41 8.46
C TYR A 693 15.08 -43.42 8.61
N ASN A 694 14.02 -42.99 9.28
CA ASN A 694 12.81 -43.78 9.49
C ASN A 694 11.76 -43.43 8.46
N PHE A 695 11.19 -44.44 7.80
CA PHE A 695 10.05 -44.26 6.90
C PHE A 695 8.78 -43.84 7.66
N VAL A 696 8.14 -42.74 7.23
CA VAL A 696 6.89 -42.24 7.85
C VAL A 696 5.68 -42.49 6.94
N VAL A 697 5.71 -42.00 5.69
CA VAL A 697 4.60 -42.15 4.72
C VAL A 697 5.03 -41.78 3.30
N ILE A 698 4.41 -42.38 2.28
CA ILE A 698 4.45 -41.88 0.89
C ILE A 698 3.19 -41.04 0.64
N ILE A 699 3.37 -39.81 0.18
CA ILE A 699 2.31 -38.93 -0.27
C ILE A 699 2.24 -39.07 -1.81
N PRO A 700 1.14 -39.61 -2.38
CA PRO A 700 1.04 -39.85 -3.82
C PRO A 700 0.69 -38.59 -4.61
N ALA A 701 0.94 -38.62 -5.92
CA ALA A 701 0.47 -37.60 -6.84
C ALA A 701 -1.06 -37.40 -6.74
N GLY A 702 -1.51 -36.14 -6.86
CA GLY A 702 -2.88 -35.70 -6.61
C GLY A 702 -3.17 -35.32 -5.15
N ALA A 703 -2.29 -35.60 -4.19
CA ALA A 703 -2.51 -35.24 -2.78
C ALA A 703 -2.49 -33.73 -2.54
N SER A 704 -3.51 -33.25 -1.83
CA SER A 704 -3.78 -31.84 -1.51
C SER A 704 -3.81 -31.59 0.00
N SER A 705 -3.74 -30.31 0.41
CA SER A 705 -3.80 -29.87 1.82
C SER A 705 -2.93 -30.71 2.76
N ILE A 706 -1.66 -30.85 2.39
CA ILE A 706 -0.63 -31.59 3.13
C ILE A 706 -0.21 -30.77 4.36
N ASP A 707 -0.27 -31.40 5.54
CA ASP A 707 0.19 -30.86 6.81
C ASP A 707 0.90 -31.97 7.60
N ILE A 708 2.23 -31.86 7.70
CA ILE A 708 3.10 -32.77 8.47
C ILE A 708 3.77 -31.96 9.57
N ARG A 709 3.77 -32.49 10.79
CA ARG A 709 4.41 -31.85 11.95
C ARG A 709 5.11 -32.89 12.81
N GLN A 710 6.42 -32.78 12.93
CA GLN A 710 7.14 -33.28 14.10
C GLN A 710 6.72 -32.39 15.30
N ARG A 711 6.87 -32.93 16.52
CA ARG A 711 6.81 -32.14 17.75
C ARG A 711 7.86 -32.70 18.69
N GLY A 712 8.71 -31.83 19.22
CA GLY A 712 9.77 -32.25 20.11
C GLY A 712 9.26 -33.07 21.29
N TYR A 713 10.01 -34.12 21.66
CA TYR A 713 9.72 -34.88 22.87
C TYR A 713 9.65 -33.96 24.10
N LYS A 714 8.54 -34.03 24.84
CA LYS A 714 8.16 -33.10 25.94
C LYS A 714 8.27 -31.59 25.64
N GLY A 715 8.37 -31.17 24.37
CA GLY A 715 8.52 -29.76 23.98
C GLY A 715 9.97 -29.28 23.80
N LEU A 716 10.96 -30.17 23.82
CA LEU A 716 12.35 -29.87 23.48
C LEU A 716 12.47 -29.30 22.05
N VAL A 717 13.35 -28.32 21.83
CA VAL A 717 13.64 -27.79 20.48
C VAL A 717 14.65 -28.66 19.73
N SER A 718 15.56 -29.32 20.46
CA SER A 718 16.48 -30.34 19.95
C SER A 718 16.18 -31.67 20.65
N ASP A 719 15.30 -32.47 20.06
CA ASP A 719 14.95 -33.82 20.52
C ASP A 719 15.61 -34.93 19.66
N ASP A 720 16.55 -34.52 18.80
CA ASP A 720 17.30 -35.33 17.85
C ASP A 720 16.45 -36.03 16.77
N ASN A 721 15.23 -35.55 16.53
CA ASN A 721 14.30 -36.02 15.49
C ASN A 721 14.02 -34.92 14.44
N TYR A 722 14.37 -35.16 13.17
CA TYR A 722 14.27 -34.16 12.10
C TYR A 722 13.57 -34.71 10.84
N LEU A 723 12.60 -33.98 10.28
CA LEU A 723 11.85 -34.38 9.08
C LEU A 723 12.75 -34.35 7.84
N ALA A 724 12.72 -35.43 7.05
CA ALA A 724 13.38 -35.53 5.76
C ALA A 724 12.37 -35.81 4.64
N LEU A 725 12.71 -35.41 3.42
CA LEU A 725 11.82 -35.55 2.25
C LEU A 725 12.61 -36.01 1.03
N LYS A 726 12.10 -37.03 0.32
CA LYS A 726 12.61 -37.52 -0.97
C LYS A 726 11.57 -37.32 -2.07
N ASN A 727 12.03 -37.09 -3.30
CA ASN A 727 11.18 -37.17 -4.49
C ASN A 727 10.96 -38.64 -4.93
N GLY A 728 10.10 -38.85 -5.93
CA GLY A 728 9.85 -40.18 -6.53
C GLY A 728 11.06 -40.85 -7.22
N GLN A 729 12.22 -40.20 -7.28
CA GLN A 729 13.50 -40.76 -7.76
C GLN A 729 14.45 -41.09 -6.60
N GLY A 730 14.01 -40.98 -5.34
CA GLY A 730 14.82 -41.22 -4.14
C GLY A 730 15.76 -40.07 -3.74
N LYS A 731 15.83 -38.99 -4.52
CA LYS A 731 16.69 -37.83 -4.23
C LYS A 731 16.10 -37.01 -3.08
N TYR A 732 16.90 -36.75 -2.06
CA TYR A 732 16.53 -35.85 -0.96
C TYR A 732 16.27 -34.41 -1.46
N LEU A 733 15.12 -33.87 -1.09
CA LEU A 733 14.74 -32.47 -1.24
C LEU A 733 14.92 -31.68 0.08
N LEU A 734 14.88 -32.38 1.22
CA LEU A 734 15.01 -31.82 2.56
C LEU A 734 15.79 -32.78 3.47
N ASN A 735 16.68 -32.21 4.29
CA ASN A 735 17.41 -32.87 5.39
C ASN A 735 18.00 -34.25 5.03
N GLY A 736 18.77 -34.32 3.95
CA GLY A 736 19.49 -35.51 3.50
C GLY A 736 20.98 -35.50 3.86
N HIS A 737 21.65 -36.64 3.71
CA HIS A 737 23.10 -36.81 4.00
C HIS A 737 23.52 -36.38 5.42
N PHE A 738 22.58 -36.44 6.38
CA PHE A 738 22.71 -36.02 7.78
C PHE A 738 22.87 -34.49 7.97
N ILE A 739 22.66 -33.70 6.92
CA ILE A 739 22.71 -32.23 6.97
C ILE A 739 21.29 -31.69 7.21
N VAL A 740 21.01 -31.27 8.44
CA VAL A 740 19.72 -30.69 8.85
C VAL A 740 19.66 -29.18 8.61
N SER A 741 18.46 -28.67 8.29
CA SER A 741 18.27 -27.24 7.98
C SER A 741 17.47 -26.53 9.07
N ALA A 742 18.15 -25.63 9.80
CA ALA A 742 17.55 -24.87 10.91
C ALA A 742 16.58 -23.75 10.48
N VAL A 743 16.56 -23.38 9.20
CA VAL A 743 15.83 -22.21 8.66
C VAL A 743 14.63 -22.59 7.80
N GLU A 744 13.67 -21.67 7.66
CA GLU A 744 12.52 -21.80 6.76
C GLU A 744 12.95 -21.97 5.30
N ARG A 745 12.34 -22.94 4.57
CA ARG A 745 12.58 -23.16 3.14
C ARG A 745 11.26 -23.42 2.40
N ASP A 746 11.09 -22.78 1.25
CA ASP A 746 10.13 -23.22 0.23
C ASP A 746 10.80 -24.31 -0.65
N LEU A 747 10.20 -25.50 -0.72
CA LEU A 747 10.62 -26.61 -1.56
C LEU A 747 9.72 -26.67 -2.79
N MET A 748 10.29 -26.41 -3.98
CA MET A 748 9.56 -26.53 -5.24
C MET A 748 9.41 -28.02 -5.62
N VAL A 749 8.17 -28.43 -5.92
CA VAL A 749 7.84 -29.78 -6.43
C VAL A 749 6.90 -29.62 -7.64
N LYS A 750 6.72 -30.66 -8.45
CA LYS A 750 5.82 -30.57 -9.61
C LYS A 750 4.38 -30.23 -9.15
N GLY A 751 3.83 -29.13 -9.70
CA GLY A 751 2.49 -28.61 -9.42
C GLY A 751 2.27 -27.88 -8.09
N SER A 752 3.23 -27.88 -7.15
CA SER A 752 3.02 -27.35 -5.80
C SER A 752 4.32 -26.85 -5.13
N VAL A 753 4.18 -26.24 -3.95
CA VAL A 753 5.32 -25.81 -3.14
C VAL A 753 5.09 -26.24 -1.70
N LEU A 754 6.05 -26.97 -1.13
CA LEU A 754 6.03 -27.41 0.26
C LEU A 754 6.85 -26.43 1.11
N ARG A 755 6.22 -25.76 2.06
CA ARG A 755 6.89 -24.87 3.00
C ARG A 755 7.33 -25.64 4.23
N TYR A 756 8.62 -25.57 4.53
CA TYR A 756 9.28 -26.20 5.66
C TYR A 756 9.69 -25.13 6.69
N SER A 757 9.40 -25.33 7.97
CA SER A 757 9.57 -24.29 9.00
C SER A 757 10.97 -24.15 9.61
N GLY A 758 11.86 -25.14 9.42
CA GLY A 758 13.18 -25.17 10.07
C GLY A 758 13.18 -25.85 11.44
N THR A 759 14.31 -26.47 11.81
CA THR A 759 14.50 -27.14 13.12
C THR A 759 14.65 -26.15 14.29
N GLY A 760 14.83 -24.85 14.04
CA GLY A 760 14.90 -23.81 15.07
C GLY A 760 13.59 -23.53 15.82
N THR A 761 12.61 -24.44 15.78
CA THR A 761 11.29 -24.31 16.40
C THR A 761 10.84 -25.64 17.01
N ALA A 762 10.16 -25.63 18.16
CA ALA A 762 9.72 -26.85 18.87
C ALA A 762 8.66 -27.72 18.13
N VAL A 763 8.25 -27.30 16.93
CA VAL A 763 7.26 -27.96 16.06
C VAL A 763 7.74 -27.79 14.62
N GLU A 764 8.69 -28.63 14.22
CA GLU A 764 9.15 -28.69 12.84
C GLU A 764 7.99 -29.17 11.93
N SER A 765 7.73 -28.45 10.84
CA SER A 765 6.53 -28.64 10.02
C SER A 765 6.79 -28.50 8.52
N LEU A 766 5.98 -29.19 7.73
CA LEU A 766 6.02 -29.25 6.28
C LEU A 766 4.59 -29.19 5.71
N GLN A 767 4.28 -28.16 4.91
CA GLN A 767 2.91 -27.84 4.50
C GLN A 767 2.78 -27.48 3.00
N ALA A 768 1.73 -27.95 2.32
CA ALA A 768 1.39 -27.56 0.95
C ALA A 768 -0.13 -27.55 0.70
N PHE A 769 -0.62 -26.51 0.02
CA PHE A 769 -2.07 -26.29 -0.20
C PHE A 769 -2.58 -26.74 -1.58
N LYS A 770 -1.71 -26.75 -2.61
CA LYS A 770 -2.04 -27.20 -3.97
C LYS A 770 -1.72 -28.70 -4.15
N PRO A 771 -2.41 -29.42 -5.05
CA PRO A 771 -2.11 -30.82 -5.32
C PRO A 771 -0.68 -31.01 -5.86
N ILE A 772 0.05 -31.97 -5.32
CA ILE A 772 1.37 -32.38 -5.88
C ILE A 772 1.16 -33.23 -7.14
N GLN A 773 2.02 -33.10 -8.15
CA GLN A 773 1.97 -33.89 -9.39
C GLN A 773 2.95 -35.08 -9.41
N GLU A 774 3.82 -35.20 -8.41
CA GLU A 774 4.77 -36.31 -8.25
C GLU A 774 4.67 -36.89 -6.83
N PRO A 775 4.98 -38.18 -6.62
CA PRO A 775 4.98 -38.78 -5.28
C PRO A 775 6.18 -38.29 -4.46
N LEU A 776 5.97 -38.11 -3.16
CA LEU A 776 6.96 -37.68 -2.19
C LEU A 776 7.03 -38.65 -1.02
N THR A 777 8.24 -39.09 -0.65
CA THR A 777 8.46 -39.96 0.50
C THR A 777 8.92 -39.13 1.70
N VAL A 778 8.21 -39.27 2.82
CA VAL A 778 8.44 -38.56 4.06
C VAL A 778 9.13 -39.48 5.04
N GLU A 779 10.21 -38.99 5.64
CA GLU A 779 11.03 -39.71 6.60
C GLU A 779 11.28 -38.84 7.86
N VAL A 780 11.73 -39.47 8.95
CA VAL A 780 12.29 -38.78 10.11
C VAL A 780 13.67 -39.34 10.45
N LEU A 781 14.66 -38.47 10.42
CA LEU A 781 16.01 -38.74 10.88
C LEU A 781 16.02 -38.71 12.42
N SER A 782 16.17 -39.87 13.05
CA SER A 782 16.33 -40.01 14.50
C SER A 782 17.78 -40.36 14.81
N VAL A 783 18.45 -39.51 15.59
CA VAL A 783 19.87 -39.64 15.95
C VAL A 783 20.07 -39.38 17.46
N GLY A 784 21.32 -39.28 17.90
CA GLY A 784 21.68 -38.78 19.23
C GLY A 784 21.01 -39.55 20.36
N LYS A 785 20.15 -38.88 21.14
CA LYS A 785 19.48 -39.44 22.33
C LYS A 785 18.30 -40.37 22.01
N MET A 786 18.02 -40.65 20.73
CA MET A 786 16.99 -41.63 20.29
C MET A 786 15.61 -41.38 20.91
N THR A 787 15.25 -40.11 21.13
CA THR A 787 13.98 -39.77 21.79
C THR A 787 12.79 -40.13 20.89
N PRO A 788 11.63 -40.55 21.41
CA PRO A 788 10.51 -40.98 20.57
C PRO A 788 9.95 -39.82 19.70
N PRO A 789 10.05 -39.89 18.35
CA PRO A 789 9.50 -38.87 17.47
C PRO A 789 7.98 -38.76 17.62
N ARG A 790 7.40 -37.65 17.17
CA ARG A 790 5.94 -37.40 17.27
C ARG A 790 5.37 -36.87 15.97
N VAL A 791 5.77 -37.48 14.85
CA VAL A 791 5.41 -37.02 13.50
C VAL A 791 3.93 -37.32 13.22
N ARG A 792 3.10 -36.28 13.24
CA ARG A 792 1.71 -36.32 12.79
C ARG A 792 1.65 -35.88 11.34
N TYR A 793 1.02 -36.66 10.48
CA TYR A 793 0.79 -36.29 9.08
C TYR A 793 -0.68 -36.30 8.73
N SER A 794 -1.09 -35.41 7.83
CA SER A 794 -2.36 -35.50 7.13
C SER A 794 -2.31 -34.88 5.74
N PHE A 795 -3.10 -35.43 4.83
CA PHE A 795 -3.29 -34.94 3.46
C PHE A 795 -4.65 -35.43 2.92
N TYR A 796 -5.08 -34.89 1.79
CA TYR A 796 -6.38 -35.20 1.19
C TYR A 796 -6.18 -35.73 -0.22
N LEU A 797 -6.69 -36.93 -0.48
CA LEU A 797 -6.65 -37.57 -1.80
C LEU A 797 -7.96 -37.33 -2.54
N PRO A 798 -7.96 -36.89 -3.81
CA PRO A 798 -9.19 -36.75 -4.59
C PRO A 798 -9.95 -38.07 -4.64
N ASN A 799 -11.28 -37.98 -4.53
CA ASN A 799 -12.19 -39.12 -4.63
C ASN A 799 -12.34 -39.53 -6.10
N TYR A 800 -11.26 -40.03 -6.70
CA TYR A 800 -11.31 -40.84 -7.90
C TYR A 800 -12.10 -42.12 -7.60
N LYS A 801 -13.43 -42.05 -7.67
CA LYS A 801 -14.22 -43.21 -8.10
C LYS A 801 -13.62 -43.61 -9.44
N ARG A 802 -12.83 -44.69 -9.47
CA ARG A 802 -12.36 -45.27 -10.73
C ARG A 802 -13.60 -45.63 -11.53
N VAL A 803 -13.90 -44.83 -12.55
CA VAL A 803 -14.98 -45.07 -13.50
C VAL A 803 -14.64 -46.40 -14.18
N SER A 804 -15.37 -47.44 -13.81
CA SER A 804 -15.12 -48.79 -14.31
C SER A 804 -15.84 -48.95 -15.64
N TYR A 805 -15.08 -48.89 -16.72
CA TYR A 805 -15.60 -49.11 -18.06
C TYR A 805 -15.87 -50.60 -18.29
N LYS A 806 -17.02 -50.91 -18.88
CA LYS A 806 -17.43 -52.29 -19.21
C LYS A 806 -18.08 -52.34 -20.59
N TRP A 807 -17.86 -53.42 -21.31
CA TRP A 807 -18.61 -53.69 -22.54
C TRP A 807 -20.05 -54.08 -22.22
N ALA A 808 -20.99 -53.32 -22.78
CA ALA A 808 -22.41 -53.67 -22.82
C ALA A 808 -22.77 -54.15 -24.22
N ALA A 809 -23.22 -55.40 -24.33
CA ALA A 809 -23.74 -55.98 -25.55
C ALA A 809 -25.27 -56.08 -25.45
N SER A 810 -25.98 -55.78 -26.54
CA SER A 810 -27.43 -55.99 -26.64
C SER A 810 -27.77 -57.46 -26.89
N GLY A 811 -29.08 -57.76 -26.91
CA GLY A 811 -29.59 -59.03 -27.44
C GLY A 811 -29.23 -59.20 -28.93
N TRP A 812 -29.22 -60.45 -29.39
CA TRP A 812 -29.01 -60.75 -30.81
C TRP A 812 -30.25 -60.37 -31.63
N GLU A 813 -30.01 -59.78 -32.80
CA GLU A 813 -31.03 -59.48 -33.81
C GLU A 813 -31.64 -60.77 -34.40
N ALA A 814 -32.66 -60.66 -35.26
CA ALA A 814 -33.17 -61.81 -36.00
C ALA A 814 -32.06 -62.46 -36.87
N CYS A 815 -32.15 -63.77 -37.09
CA CYS A 815 -31.23 -64.47 -37.98
C CYS A 815 -31.43 -64.01 -39.43
N SER A 816 -30.35 -63.77 -40.18
CA SER A 816 -30.41 -63.28 -41.56
C SER A 816 -31.02 -64.26 -42.58
N VAL A 817 -31.31 -65.49 -42.16
CA VAL A 817 -31.99 -66.53 -42.96
C VAL A 817 -32.97 -67.30 -42.09
N SER A 818 -34.02 -67.87 -42.69
CA SER A 818 -34.94 -68.78 -42.02
C SER A 818 -34.41 -70.22 -41.90
N CYS A 819 -33.44 -70.60 -42.74
CA CYS A 819 -32.69 -71.86 -42.64
C CYS A 819 -31.34 -71.76 -43.39
N GLY A 820 -30.39 -72.61 -43.04
CA GLY A 820 -29.02 -72.57 -43.56
C GLY A 820 -28.09 -71.64 -42.76
N ASN A 821 -26.92 -71.34 -43.31
CA ASN A 821 -25.87 -70.58 -42.63
C ASN A 821 -26.16 -69.07 -42.66
N GLY A 822 -26.97 -68.58 -41.73
CA GLY A 822 -27.20 -67.17 -41.50
C GLY A 822 -26.21 -66.53 -40.53
N LEU A 823 -26.33 -65.22 -40.37
CA LEU A 823 -25.66 -64.44 -39.34
C LEU A 823 -26.68 -63.71 -38.46
N GLN A 824 -26.39 -63.64 -37.16
CA GLN A 824 -27.00 -62.69 -36.23
C GLN A 824 -25.96 -61.63 -35.87
N LYS A 825 -26.41 -60.38 -35.72
CA LYS A 825 -25.61 -59.27 -35.22
C LYS A 825 -26.16 -58.79 -33.88
N ARG A 826 -25.35 -58.03 -33.14
CA ARG A 826 -25.79 -57.25 -31.97
C ARG A 826 -24.92 -56.01 -31.82
N SER A 827 -25.47 -54.96 -31.21
CA SER A 827 -24.68 -53.79 -30.83
C SER A 827 -23.80 -54.08 -29.62
N VAL A 828 -22.54 -53.64 -29.68
CA VAL A 828 -21.53 -53.82 -28.61
C VAL A 828 -20.87 -52.48 -28.34
N HIS A 829 -21.17 -51.89 -27.20
CA HIS A 829 -20.74 -50.55 -26.82
C HIS A 829 -19.97 -50.57 -25.50
N CYS A 830 -18.84 -49.86 -25.44
CA CYS A 830 -18.18 -49.58 -24.18
C CYS A 830 -19.02 -48.57 -23.40
N ARG A 831 -19.29 -48.85 -22.13
CA ARG A 831 -20.03 -47.96 -21.23
C ARG A 831 -19.26 -47.69 -19.94
N ASP A 832 -19.51 -46.53 -19.36
CA ASP A 832 -18.93 -46.11 -18.09
C ASP A 832 -19.76 -46.59 -16.88
N SER A 833 -19.30 -46.28 -15.67
CA SER A 833 -19.99 -46.66 -14.42
C SER A 833 -21.31 -45.90 -14.16
N TYR A 834 -21.70 -44.97 -15.05
CA TYR A 834 -22.96 -44.24 -15.03
C TYR A 834 -23.87 -44.63 -16.21
N GLY A 835 -23.46 -45.60 -17.03
CA GLY A 835 -24.22 -46.14 -18.16
C GLY A 835 -24.08 -45.36 -19.48
N GLN A 836 -23.25 -44.32 -19.52
CA GLN A 836 -22.97 -43.51 -20.71
C GLN A 836 -21.98 -44.19 -21.66
N LEU A 837 -21.98 -43.78 -22.93
CA LEU A 837 -21.04 -44.26 -23.95
C LEU A 837 -19.62 -43.78 -23.64
N ALA A 838 -18.66 -44.70 -23.68
CA ALA A 838 -17.24 -44.45 -23.45
C ALA A 838 -16.37 -45.08 -24.55
N SER A 839 -15.11 -44.66 -24.63
CA SER A 839 -14.11 -45.18 -25.59
C SER A 839 -13.01 -46.04 -24.94
N VAL A 840 -13.00 -46.17 -23.60
CA VAL A 840 -11.85 -46.68 -22.83
C VAL A 840 -12.17 -48.04 -22.18
N CYS A 841 -12.54 -49.03 -22.99
CA CYS A 841 -12.68 -50.42 -22.56
C CYS A 841 -11.53 -51.29 -23.11
N ASP A 842 -11.15 -52.32 -22.36
CA ASP A 842 -10.17 -53.32 -22.80
C ASP A 842 -10.64 -54.05 -24.07
N ALA A 843 -9.87 -53.93 -25.16
CA ALA A 843 -10.19 -54.57 -26.44
C ALA A 843 -10.16 -56.11 -26.36
N ALA A 844 -9.33 -56.70 -25.49
CA ALA A 844 -9.27 -58.15 -25.31
C ALA A 844 -10.56 -58.72 -24.67
N GLN A 845 -11.34 -57.87 -23.99
CA GLN A 845 -12.62 -58.23 -23.37
C GLN A 845 -13.84 -57.82 -24.22
N ARG A 846 -13.65 -57.37 -25.48
CA ARG A 846 -14.76 -56.95 -26.36
C ARG A 846 -15.61 -58.17 -26.76
N PRO A 847 -16.91 -58.23 -26.39
CA PRO A 847 -17.79 -59.31 -26.84
C PRO A 847 -17.95 -59.32 -28.35
N VAL A 848 -17.99 -60.50 -28.97
CA VAL A 848 -18.26 -60.64 -30.41
C VAL A 848 -19.60 -60.01 -30.80
N ASP A 849 -19.60 -59.25 -31.89
CA ASP A 849 -20.72 -58.49 -32.45
C ASP A 849 -21.48 -59.25 -33.56
N VAL A 850 -20.91 -60.35 -34.07
CA VAL A 850 -21.52 -61.25 -35.07
C VAL A 850 -21.42 -62.71 -34.61
N ARG A 851 -22.43 -63.53 -34.91
CA ARG A 851 -22.39 -65.01 -34.79
C ARG A 851 -23.14 -65.70 -35.92
N ILE A 852 -22.84 -66.98 -36.15
CA ILE A 852 -23.60 -67.85 -37.08
C ILE A 852 -24.94 -68.26 -36.45
N CYS A 853 -25.98 -68.41 -37.27
CA CYS A 853 -27.33 -68.80 -36.88
C CYS A 853 -28.04 -69.58 -38.01
N GLY A 854 -29.21 -70.14 -37.70
CA GLY A 854 -30.10 -70.79 -38.67
C GLY A 854 -30.13 -72.31 -38.56
N ASP A 855 -31.32 -72.90 -38.74
CA ASP A 855 -31.52 -74.35 -38.70
C ASP A 855 -31.23 -75.00 -40.06
N PRO A 856 -30.90 -76.31 -40.11
CA PRO A 856 -30.77 -77.06 -41.36
C PRO A 856 -32.05 -76.98 -42.21
N CYS A 857 -31.92 -76.58 -43.47
CA CYS A 857 -33.06 -76.42 -44.37
C CYS A 857 -33.82 -77.75 -44.63
N PRO A 858 -35.14 -77.72 -44.84
CA PRO A 858 -35.92 -78.88 -45.23
C PRO A 858 -35.38 -79.54 -46.52
N MET A 859 -35.40 -80.87 -46.54
CA MET A 859 -34.90 -81.68 -47.65
C MET A 859 -35.99 -82.56 -48.26
N TRP A 860 -35.79 -82.91 -49.53
CA TRP A 860 -36.62 -83.89 -50.24
C TRP A 860 -36.19 -85.30 -49.85
N GLU A 861 -37.01 -85.98 -49.06
CA GLU A 861 -36.88 -87.39 -48.75
C GLU A 861 -37.62 -88.22 -49.82
N VAL A 862 -36.94 -89.27 -50.28
CA VAL A 862 -37.27 -89.96 -51.53
C VAL A 862 -37.56 -91.42 -51.24
N SER A 863 -38.79 -91.88 -51.52
CA SER A 863 -39.11 -93.31 -51.35
C SER A 863 -38.38 -94.17 -52.40
N PRO A 864 -38.24 -95.49 -52.15
CA PRO A 864 -38.00 -96.45 -53.22
C PRO A 864 -39.01 -96.29 -54.36
N TRP A 865 -38.61 -96.72 -55.56
CA TRP A 865 -39.51 -96.81 -56.70
C TRP A 865 -40.52 -97.94 -56.51
N SER A 866 -41.75 -97.74 -57.01
CA SER A 866 -42.71 -98.83 -57.20
C SER A 866 -42.18 -99.89 -58.16
N PRO A 867 -42.75 -101.11 -58.15
CA PRO A 867 -42.70 -102.00 -59.31
C PRO A 867 -43.10 -101.27 -60.60
N CYS A 868 -42.64 -101.78 -61.74
CA CYS A 868 -43.01 -101.24 -63.04
C CYS A 868 -44.53 -101.43 -63.29
N SER A 869 -45.18 -100.47 -63.95
CA SER A 869 -46.63 -100.48 -64.19
C SER A 869 -47.11 -101.58 -65.15
N LYS A 870 -46.21 -102.42 -65.66
CA LYS A 870 -46.46 -103.60 -66.51
C LYS A 870 -45.46 -104.69 -66.14
N THR A 871 -45.78 -105.94 -66.46
CA THR A 871 -44.94 -107.13 -66.26
C THR A 871 -44.04 -107.49 -67.45
N CYS A 872 -44.27 -106.88 -68.61
CA CYS A 872 -43.42 -106.95 -69.80
C CYS A 872 -43.47 -105.62 -70.60
N GLY A 873 -42.51 -105.41 -71.50
CA GLY A 873 -42.43 -104.25 -72.38
C GLY A 873 -42.16 -102.92 -71.64
N ARG A 874 -42.61 -101.80 -72.25
CA ARG A 874 -42.44 -100.44 -71.69
C ARG A 874 -43.60 -100.06 -70.75
N GLY A 875 -43.24 -99.68 -69.52
CA GLY A 875 -44.11 -99.10 -68.50
C GLY A 875 -43.43 -97.93 -67.77
N PHE A 876 -43.99 -97.56 -66.61
CA PHE A 876 -43.43 -96.52 -65.73
C PHE A 876 -43.39 -97.00 -64.27
N LYS A 877 -42.45 -96.44 -63.50
CA LYS A 877 -42.30 -96.61 -62.06
C LYS A 877 -42.48 -95.25 -61.39
N ARG A 878 -43.06 -95.23 -60.19
CA ARG A 878 -43.39 -94.00 -59.44
C ARG A 878 -42.88 -94.08 -58.01
N ARG A 879 -42.47 -92.94 -57.45
CA ARG A 879 -41.99 -92.83 -56.06
C ARG A 879 -42.61 -91.62 -55.36
N MET A 880 -42.82 -91.74 -54.06
CA MET A 880 -43.31 -90.64 -53.24
C MET A 880 -42.15 -89.74 -52.81
N LEU A 881 -42.37 -88.43 -52.88
CA LEU A 881 -41.51 -87.42 -52.29
C LEU A 881 -42.18 -86.81 -51.06
N LYS A 882 -41.43 -86.83 -49.95
CA LYS A 882 -41.79 -86.17 -48.70
C LYS A 882 -40.88 -84.96 -48.53
N CYS A 883 -41.42 -83.83 -48.07
CA CYS A 883 -40.60 -82.75 -47.55
C CYS A 883 -40.43 -83.01 -46.05
N THR A 884 -39.19 -83.17 -45.58
CA THR A 884 -38.92 -83.40 -44.15
C THR A 884 -37.93 -82.38 -43.59
N ALA A 885 -38.22 -81.94 -42.37
CA ALA A 885 -37.34 -81.14 -41.55
C ALA A 885 -36.33 -82.02 -40.80
N ARG A 886 -35.41 -81.39 -40.06
CA ARG A 886 -34.59 -82.09 -39.05
C ARG A 886 -35.49 -82.91 -38.11
N ALA A 887 -35.01 -84.11 -37.73
CA ALA A 887 -35.77 -85.12 -36.99
C ALA A 887 -37.04 -85.66 -37.69
N GLY A 888 -37.07 -85.65 -39.04
CA GLY A 888 -38.06 -86.40 -39.83
C GLY A 888 -39.48 -85.81 -39.83
N ARG A 889 -39.69 -84.62 -39.25
CA ARG A 889 -41.01 -83.99 -39.23
C ARG A 889 -41.46 -83.65 -40.65
N LEU A 890 -42.58 -84.24 -41.08
CA LEU A 890 -43.20 -83.97 -42.37
C LEU A 890 -43.61 -82.50 -42.48
N LEU A 891 -43.37 -81.89 -43.63
CA LEU A 891 -43.78 -80.52 -43.96
C LEU A 891 -44.61 -80.48 -45.25
N PRO A 892 -45.44 -79.44 -45.43
CA PRO A 892 -46.05 -79.09 -46.72
C PRO A 892 -45.00 -78.98 -47.85
N ARG A 893 -45.39 -79.37 -49.08
CA ARG A 893 -44.48 -79.52 -50.24
C ARG A 893 -43.83 -78.20 -50.69
N ASP A 894 -44.49 -77.08 -50.44
CA ASP A 894 -44.00 -75.70 -50.62
C ASP A 894 -42.80 -75.34 -49.72
N ARG A 895 -42.62 -76.03 -48.58
CA ARG A 895 -41.53 -75.77 -47.63
C ARG A 895 -40.18 -76.35 -48.05
N CYS A 896 -40.16 -77.21 -49.06
CA CYS A 896 -38.92 -77.70 -49.67
C CYS A 896 -38.69 -77.01 -51.01
N ASN A 897 -37.42 -76.77 -51.35
CA ASN A 897 -37.06 -76.03 -52.55
C ASN A 897 -37.53 -76.77 -53.82
N LEU A 898 -38.56 -76.23 -54.47
CA LEU A 898 -39.18 -76.81 -55.67
C LEU A 898 -38.21 -76.91 -56.86
N ARG A 899 -37.21 -76.01 -56.98
CA ARG A 899 -36.15 -76.10 -58.01
C ARG A 899 -35.19 -77.27 -57.78
N LYS A 900 -35.19 -77.88 -56.58
CA LYS A 900 -34.44 -79.08 -56.24
C LYS A 900 -35.34 -80.31 -56.02
N LYS A 901 -36.60 -80.27 -56.45
CA LYS A 901 -37.53 -81.41 -56.34
C LYS A 901 -37.06 -82.56 -57.24
N PRO A 902 -36.82 -83.78 -56.70
CA PRO A 902 -36.50 -84.94 -57.54
C PRO A 902 -37.65 -85.34 -58.47
N GLN A 903 -37.35 -86.17 -59.47
CA GLN A 903 -38.34 -86.74 -60.38
C GLN A 903 -39.24 -87.76 -59.67
N GLU A 904 -40.57 -87.66 -59.82
CA GLU A 904 -41.57 -88.55 -59.16
C GLU A 904 -41.97 -89.76 -59.99
N LEU A 905 -41.80 -89.69 -61.32
CA LEU A 905 -42.18 -90.72 -62.29
C LEU A 905 -41.05 -90.90 -63.30
N ASP A 906 -40.63 -92.15 -63.48
CA ASP A 906 -39.53 -92.55 -64.37
C ASP A 906 -39.93 -93.78 -65.17
N PHE A 907 -39.32 -94.00 -66.33
CA PHE A 907 -39.68 -95.10 -67.22
C PHE A 907 -39.00 -96.41 -66.79
N CYS A 908 -39.60 -97.52 -67.21
CA CYS A 908 -39.04 -98.86 -67.05
C CYS A 908 -39.37 -99.69 -68.29
N THR A 909 -38.34 -100.32 -68.86
CA THR A 909 -38.48 -101.31 -69.92
C THR A 909 -38.10 -102.65 -69.32
N LEU A 910 -39.05 -103.58 -69.26
CA LEU A 910 -38.79 -104.96 -68.91
C LEU A 910 -38.48 -105.77 -70.18
N ARG A 911 -38.28 -107.09 -70.03
CA ARG A 911 -38.21 -108.03 -71.16
C ARG A 911 -39.41 -107.82 -72.12
N PRO A 912 -39.26 -108.13 -73.43
CA PRO A 912 -40.36 -108.06 -74.38
C PRO A 912 -41.62 -108.75 -73.86
N CYS A 913 -42.77 -108.20 -74.25
CA CYS A 913 -43.98 -108.99 -74.44
C CYS A 913 -43.88 -109.63 -75.83
#